data_AF-A0A835GTF9-F1
#
_entry.id   AF-A0A835GTF9-F1
#
_cell.length_a   1.000
_cell.length_b   1.000
_cell.length_c   1.000
_cell.angle_alpha   90.00
_cell.angle_beta   90.00
_cell.angle_gamma   90.00
#
_symmetry.space_group_name_H-M   'P 1'
#
loop_
_entity.id
_entity.type
_entity.pdbx_description
1 polymer ?
#
loop_
_entity_poly.entity_id
_entity_poly.type
_entity_poly.pdbx_seq_one_letter_code
_entity_poly.pdbx_strand_id
1 'polypeptide(L)'
;SKYFFVASYMFEVNMQYKKLRVCYATLIASGLFSKSANFKDFQKAAIIMIIVLVAFICGLIHSSHPLDNGLALTPPMGWLSWLRFGCNTDCEKHPNECISENLIKRTARVMGGEGYVEAGYEYVIIDDCWLEKKRGPDGRLVADKKRFPSGIKALSQYFGIYEDYGNYTCEGYPGVLGHEALDAATFAEWEVDYVKLDGCGAPDPDKGYPMFGKLLNETGRPMLYSCSWPAYQSQPNYSAIAKTCNIWRNYRDIQNSWESLLSTILWFGDHQDEFAEFAGPGNFNDPDMLAIGNSGLTEDQAKVQFAIWCIMAAPLIMSTDLSTIKPEFRAILLDKYPISVNQDVLGKQGRRISISDDKKQMVYKKEIAGDAYVLLFVNLHSNAVENSFTHEQMELPVQDYIVEELYRQEEYRLLTVNDVFKGLNSTSFTLKTVDLTNLMKMKLKKYKYLGTGKMLVTLILLVGVSSSLALDNGLALTPPMGWLTWERFRCITDCKKYPNECISENLIKRTADLMVNEGYLDAGYEYLGIDDCWLEKKRGPDGRMVPDKERFPNGMKAVADYIHSKGLKFGMYEDYGNLTCAGYPGVLGNERLDIQTFVDWEIDYLKLDGCYINPSAMDAGYPAFGKMLNDTGRQILYSCSWPAYQEDAKMLPDYSAIAEHCNMWRNWDDIEDSWASLTKIMNWFGDNQDRLAQHAGPGHWNDPDMLLIGNFGLTEDQARVQMAVWSILAAPLLMSVDLATIKPEFKAILLNKDVIAVNQDPLGKQGLRVWKKTDRGVRSRLEIWNRKLHDGAYAVAFVSQRDDGIPYAANFTDNEMQLPKGAYEVQDLYKDEGVRQWNSEDNFEVRVNPSGVKFYKFIPHASSDVIKSDSGYVSDAIVNYNHNFTFFLLRCNFNALAVFF
;
A
#
# COMPACT_ATOMS: atom_id res chain seq x y z
N SER A 1 -35.02 50.95 -32.43
CA SER A 1 -33.84 50.05 -32.31
C SER A 1 -34.24 48.66 -32.76
N LYS A 2 -33.35 47.88 -33.38
CA LYS A 2 -33.69 46.60 -34.03
C LYS A 2 -33.18 45.37 -33.25
N TYR A 3 -33.92 44.28 -33.39
CA TYR A 3 -33.61 42.87 -33.04
C TYR A 3 -33.26 42.54 -31.58
N PHE A 4 -34.24 41.97 -30.88
CA PHE A 4 -34.17 40.61 -30.32
C PHE A 4 -35.61 40.04 -30.31
N PHE A 5 -35.81 38.79 -30.73
CA PHE A 5 -37.14 38.16 -30.88
C PHE A 5 -36.98 36.63 -31.04
N VAL A 6 -37.92 35.84 -30.48
CA VAL A 6 -37.93 34.34 -30.46
C VAL A 6 -36.78 33.75 -29.59
N ALA A 7 -36.92 32.68 -28.80
CA ALA A 7 -38.00 31.70 -28.64
C ALA A 7 -38.48 31.54 -27.18
N SER A 8 -39.69 31.00 -26.99
CA SER A 8 -40.18 30.52 -25.70
C SER A 8 -41.17 29.37 -25.90
N TYR A 9 -40.66 28.13 -25.97
CA TYR A 9 -41.37 26.84 -26.03
C TYR A 9 -40.31 25.78 -25.65
N MET A 10 -40.51 24.80 -24.76
CA MET A 10 -41.62 24.50 -23.84
C MET A 10 -41.08 24.20 -22.43
N PHE A 11 -41.93 24.35 -21.42
CA PHE A 11 -41.66 23.85 -20.06
C PHE A 11 -42.97 23.23 -19.54
N GLU A 12 -43.10 21.90 -19.59
CA GLU A 12 -44.29 21.21 -19.09
C GLU A 12 -43.90 20.06 -18.16
N VAL A 13 -43.67 20.46 -16.91
CA VAL A 13 -43.80 19.73 -15.64
C VAL A 13 -44.01 18.20 -15.73
N ASN A 14 -43.04 17.46 -15.18
CA ASN A 14 -43.37 16.65 -14.01
C ASN A 14 -42.25 16.65 -12.97
N MET A 15 -42.58 16.94 -11.71
CA MET A 15 -41.65 16.94 -10.58
C MET A 15 -42.08 15.88 -9.58
N GLN A 16 -41.14 15.07 -9.08
CA GLN A 16 -41.19 14.61 -7.70
C GLN A 16 -39.78 14.67 -7.05
N TYR A 17 -39.63 15.60 -6.09
CA TYR A 17 -38.98 15.44 -4.77
C TYR A 17 -37.70 14.56 -4.65
N LYS A 18 -36.52 15.03 -4.17
CA LYS A 18 -36.09 16.31 -3.53
C LYS A 18 -34.55 16.50 -3.67
N LYS A 19 -34.07 17.59 -4.28
CA LYS A 19 -32.77 18.24 -3.93
C LYS A 19 -32.86 19.75 -4.17
N LEU A 20 -33.24 20.53 -3.15
CA LEU A 20 -33.42 21.99 -3.28
C LEU A 20 -33.06 22.74 -1.99
N ARG A 21 -31.75 22.95 -1.75
CA ARG A 21 -31.23 23.79 -0.65
C ARG A 21 -30.08 24.74 -1.00
N VAL A 22 -29.49 24.67 -2.20
CA VAL A 22 -28.37 25.55 -2.59
C VAL A 22 -28.85 26.93 -3.07
N CYS A 23 -29.89 27.01 -3.91
CA CYS A 23 -30.29 28.27 -4.56
C CYS A 23 -30.96 29.32 -3.65
N TYR A 24 -31.47 28.94 -2.46
CA TYR A 24 -32.24 29.87 -1.61
C TYR A 24 -31.36 30.81 -0.77
N ALA A 25 -30.15 30.38 -0.38
CA ALA A 25 -29.27 31.21 0.45
C ALA A 25 -28.77 32.45 -0.33
N THR A 26 -28.35 32.25 -1.57
CA THR A 26 -27.82 33.30 -2.48
C THR A 26 -28.88 34.35 -2.85
N LEU A 27 -30.15 33.94 -2.94
CA LEU A 27 -31.27 34.84 -3.22
C LEU A 27 -31.66 35.71 -2.00
N ILE A 28 -31.57 35.16 -0.78
CA ILE A 28 -31.81 35.94 0.44
C ILE A 28 -30.67 36.95 0.68
N ALA A 29 -29.41 36.54 0.44
CA ALA A 29 -28.26 37.43 0.54
C ALA A 29 -28.34 38.62 -0.43
N SER A 30 -28.61 38.36 -1.72
CA SER A 30 -28.70 39.42 -2.74
C SER A 30 -29.87 40.38 -2.51
N GLY A 31 -30.99 39.92 -1.92
CA GLY A 31 -32.08 40.80 -1.48
C GLY A 31 -31.64 41.80 -0.39
N LEU A 32 -30.91 41.35 0.63
CA LEU A 32 -30.47 42.17 1.76
C LEU A 32 -29.46 43.27 1.39
N PHE A 33 -28.57 43.01 0.42
CA PHE A 33 -27.59 44.00 -0.04
C PHE A 33 -28.20 45.19 -0.79
N SER A 34 -29.49 45.14 -1.18
CA SER A 34 -30.15 46.24 -1.89
C SER A 34 -30.58 47.42 -1.00
N LYS A 35 -30.72 47.23 0.33
CA LYS A 35 -31.30 48.25 1.24
C LYS A 35 -30.75 48.19 2.68
N SER A 36 -29.47 48.52 2.89
CA SER A 36 -29.01 49.04 4.19
C SER A 36 -27.87 50.04 4.01
N ALA A 37 -27.75 51.01 4.92
CA ALA A 37 -26.82 52.14 4.79
C ALA A 37 -26.10 52.45 6.12
N ASN A 38 -25.57 51.41 6.79
CA ASN A 38 -24.73 51.62 7.97
C ASN A 38 -23.74 50.46 8.21
N PHE A 39 -22.52 50.79 8.67
CA PHE A 39 -21.42 49.85 8.86
C PHE A 39 -21.72 48.78 9.94
N LYS A 40 -22.56 49.10 10.92
CA LYS A 40 -22.97 48.15 11.98
C LYS A 40 -23.82 46.99 11.47
N ASP A 41 -24.57 47.17 10.39
CA ASP A 41 -25.40 46.09 9.85
C ASP A 41 -24.59 45.17 8.92
N PHE A 42 -23.52 45.67 8.30
CA PHE A 42 -22.50 44.82 7.66
C PHE A 42 -21.80 43.91 8.67
N GLN A 43 -21.43 44.41 9.86
CA GLN A 43 -20.87 43.58 10.93
C GLN A 43 -21.86 42.50 11.42
N LYS A 44 -23.15 42.81 11.56
CA LYS A 44 -24.18 41.79 11.86
C LYS A 44 -24.31 40.75 10.75
N ALA A 45 -24.33 41.17 9.48
CA ALA A 45 -24.42 40.26 8.35
C ALA A 45 -23.21 39.32 8.28
N ALA A 46 -21.99 39.82 8.55
CA ALA A 46 -20.78 39.02 8.65
C ALA A 46 -20.83 38.02 9.84
N ILE A 47 -21.28 38.45 11.02
CA ILE A 47 -21.46 37.56 12.18
C ILE A 47 -22.53 36.48 11.90
N ILE A 48 -23.63 36.83 11.24
CA ILE A 48 -24.67 35.87 10.84
C ILE A 48 -24.12 34.91 9.77
N MET A 49 -23.34 35.39 8.79
CA MET A 49 -22.63 34.51 7.86
C MET A 49 -21.69 33.55 8.59
N ILE A 50 -20.89 34.02 9.55
CA ILE A 50 -19.98 33.17 10.34
C ILE A 50 -20.76 32.14 11.17
N ILE A 51 -21.87 32.53 11.82
CA ILE A 51 -22.72 31.59 12.57
C ILE A 51 -23.37 30.57 11.64
N VAL A 52 -23.80 30.97 10.44
CA VAL A 52 -24.33 30.03 9.43
C VAL A 52 -23.22 29.14 8.87
N LEU A 53 -22.00 29.64 8.66
CA LEU A 53 -20.85 28.85 8.20
C LEU A 53 -20.43 27.82 9.26
N VAL A 54 -20.36 28.22 10.53
CA VAL A 54 -20.06 27.34 11.65
C VAL A 54 -21.19 26.32 11.84
N ALA A 55 -22.46 26.71 11.73
CA ALA A 55 -23.58 25.76 11.76
C ALA A 55 -23.59 24.80 10.54
N PHE A 56 -23.05 25.23 9.40
CA PHE A 56 -22.88 24.39 8.21
C PHE A 56 -21.70 23.43 8.36
N ILE A 57 -20.57 23.88 8.93
CA ILE A 57 -19.39 23.07 9.23
C ILE A 57 -19.69 22.04 10.33
N CYS A 58 -20.30 22.46 11.45
CA CYS A 58 -20.79 21.52 12.47
C CYS A 58 -21.91 20.61 11.94
N GLY A 59 -22.71 21.08 10.98
CA GLY A 59 -23.72 20.27 10.28
C GLY A 59 -23.14 19.27 9.26
N LEU A 60 -21.92 19.50 8.76
CA LEU A 60 -21.14 18.56 7.94
C LEU A 60 -20.37 17.55 8.81
N ILE A 61 -19.98 17.95 10.02
CA ILE A 61 -19.28 17.08 10.99
C ILE A 61 -20.22 16.08 11.68
N HIS A 62 -21.54 16.26 11.60
CA HIS A 62 -22.54 15.32 12.13
C HIS A 62 -23.67 15.01 11.12
N SER A 63 -23.31 14.49 9.94
CA SER A 63 -24.16 13.50 9.28
C SER A 63 -23.76 12.11 9.78
N SER A 64 -24.31 11.68 10.92
CA SER A 64 -24.07 10.33 11.44
C SER A 64 -24.64 9.28 10.49
N HIS A 65 -23.79 8.66 9.68
CA HIS A 65 -24.16 7.45 8.95
C HIS A 65 -24.36 6.32 9.99
N PRO A 66 -25.45 5.52 9.90
CA PRO A 66 -25.74 4.46 10.88
C PRO A 66 -24.56 3.52 11.19
N LEU A 67 -23.68 3.28 10.22
CA LEU A 67 -22.55 2.36 10.33
C LEU A 67 -21.21 3.00 9.92
N ASP A 68 -20.96 4.24 10.35
CA ASP A 68 -19.66 4.92 10.16
C ASP A 68 -18.57 4.31 11.08
N ASN A 69 -18.15 3.08 10.76
CA ASN A 69 -17.26 2.24 11.57
C ASN A 69 -15.79 2.28 11.12
N GLY A 70 -15.46 3.03 10.05
CA GLY A 70 -14.13 3.12 9.47
C GLY A 70 -13.63 1.87 8.74
N LEU A 71 -14.47 0.85 8.57
CA LEU A 71 -14.11 -0.43 7.92
C LEU A 71 -14.44 -0.44 6.43
N ALA A 72 -13.89 -1.43 5.71
CA ALA A 72 -14.09 -1.65 4.28
C ALA A 72 -13.75 -0.40 3.43
N LEU A 73 -12.56 0.18 3.59
CA LEU A 73 -12.09 1.27 2.74
C LEU A 73 -11.78 0.79 1.30
N THR A 74 -11.38 -0.47 1.16
CA THR A 74 -11.29 -1.25 -0.09
C THR A 74 -12.20 -2.49 0.01
N PRO A 75 -12.49 -3.20 -1.10
CA PRO A 75 -13.42 -4.35 -1.08
C PRO A 75 -12.93 -5.46 -0.14
N PRO A 76 -13.70 -5.87 0.88
CA PRO A 76 -13.20 -6.83 1.87
C PRO A 76 -12.90 -8.21 1.29
N MET A 77 -11.81 -8.83 1.75
CA MET A 77 -11.34 -10.12 1.28
C MET A 77 -11.29 -11.14 2.43
N GLY A 78 -11.66 -12.39 2.15
CA GLY A 78 -11.68 -13.43 3.18
C GLY A 78 -12.19 -14.78 2.69
N TRP A 79 -12.68 -15.59 3.62
CA TRP A 79 -13.26 -16.91 3.37
C TRP A 79 -14.56 -17.09 4.16
N LEU A 80 -15.52 -17.83 3.58
CA LEU A 80 -16.82 -18.12 4.18
C LEU A 80 -17.22 -19.59 3.94
N SER A 81 -17.86 -20.25 4.91
CA SER A 81 -18.03 -21.72 4.87
C SER A 81 -19.15 -22.26 3.95
N TRP A 82 -20.12 -21.44 3.54
CA TRP A 82 -21.40 -21.90 2.99
C TRP A 82 -21.29 -22.75 1.71
N LEU A 83 -20.70 -22.24 0.61
CA LEU A 83 -20.80 -22.87 -0.72
C LEU A 83 -20.14 -24.26 -0.81
N ARG A 84 -19.05 -24.49 -0.07
CA ARG A 84 -18.31 -25.77 -0.06
C ARG A 84 -18.79 -26.76 1.01
N PHE A 85 -19.20 -26.26 2.18
CA PHE A 85 -19.44 -27.08 3.38
C PHE A 85 -20.92 -27.11 3.82
N GLY A 86 -21.66 -26.03 3.57
CA GLY A 86 -23.09 -25.89 3.91
C GLY A 86 -23.41 -26.16 5.38
N CYS A 87 -24.66 -26.53 5.66
CA CYS A 87 -25.13 -26.89 7.00
C CYS A 87 -24.65 -28.29 7.48
N ASN A 88 -23.40 -28.68 7.24
CA ASN A 88 -22.90 -29.99 7.63
C ASN A 88 -22.57 -30.04 9.13
N THR A 89 -23.45 -30.64 9.95
CA THR A 89 -23.23 -30.80 11.40
C THR A 89 -22.76 -32.20 11.82
N ASP A 90 -22.62 -33.15 10.89
CA ASP A 90 -22.26 -34.54 11.23
C ASP A 90 -20.74 -34.75 11.24
N CYS A 91 -20.10 -34.26 12.30
CA CYS A 91 -18.66 -34.42 12.51
C CYS A 91 -18.21 -35.87 12.78
N GLU A 92 -19.11 -36.83 12.95
CA GLU A 92 -18.74 -38.25 13.12
C GLU A 92 -18.60 -38.96 11.77
N LYS A 93 -19.43 -38.61 10.79
CA LYS A 93 -19.29 -39.10 9.41
C LYS A 93 -18.36 -38.21 8.55
N HIS A 94 -18.38 -36.89 8.78
CA HIS A 94 -17.68 -35.88 7.98
C HIS A 94 -16.75 -34.99 8.83
N PRO A 95 -15.77 -35.55 9.57
CA PRO A 95 -14.93 -34.80 10.51
C PRO A 95 -14.10 -33.66 9.89
N ASN A 96 -13.84 -33.70 8.57
CA ASN A 96 -13.11 -32.66 7.85
C ASN A 96 -14.01 -31.62 7.18
N GLU A 97 -15.29 -31.92 6.99
CA GLU A 97 -16.25 -31.08 6.23
C GLU A 97 -17.37 -30.51 7.11
N CYS A 98 -17.45 -30.88 8.39
CA CYS A 98 -18.47 -30.35 9.29
C CYS A 98 -18.13 -28.94 9.81
N ILE A 99 -19.17 -28.11 9.92
CA ILE A 99 -19.14 -26.78 10.53
C ILE A 99 -18.76 -26.92 12.01
N SER A 100 -17.50 -26.56 12.32
CA SER A 100 -16.85 -26.83 13.61
C SER A 100 -15.65 -25.93 13.85
N GLU A 101 -15.23 -25.81 15.11
CA GLU A 101 -14.00 -25.14 15.53
C GLU A 101 -12.76 -25.69 14.79
N ASN A 102 -12.74 -26.99 14.51
CA ASN A 102 -11.66 -27.64 13.77
C ASN A 102 -11.61 -27.25 12.29
N LEU A 103 -12.77 -27.02 11.64
CA LEU A 103 -12.83 -26.52 10.27
C LEU A 103 -12.28 -25.09 10.21
N ILE A 104 -12.79 -24.18 11.07
CA ILE A 104 -12.35 -22.79 11.13
C ILE A 104 -10.84 -22.69 11.41
N LYS A 105 -10.34 -23.38 12.45
CA LYS A 105 -8.91 -23.36 12.82
C LYS A 105 -8.01 -24.09 11.81
N ARG A 106 -8.55 -24.94 10.94
CA ARG A 106 -7.82 -25.49 9.78
C ARG A 106 -7.75 -24.46 8.67
N THR A 107 -8.87 -23.85 8.31
CA THR A 107 -8.95 -22.81 7.27
C THR A 107 -8.05 -21.63 7.59
N ALA A 108 -8.16 -21.04 8.79
CA ALA A 108 -7.34 -19.91 9.21
C ALA A 108 -5.82 -20.22 9.15
N ARG A 109 -5.42 -21.44 9.57
CA ARG A 109 -4.02 -21.89 9.48
C ARG A 109 -3.53 -22.05 8.04
N VAL A 110 -4.40 -22.48 7.11
CA VAL A 110 -4.05 -22.54 5.69
C VAL A 110 -3.96 -21.13 5.11
N MET A 111 -4.88 -20.23 5.45
CA MET A 111 -4.84 -18.85 4.97
C MET A 111 -3.54 -18.14 5.36
N GLY A 112 -3.18 -18.17 6.65
CA GLY A 112 -1.92 -17.64 7.18
C GLY A 112 -0.69 -18.54 7.00
N GLY A 113 -0.72 -19.49 6.05
CA GLY A 113 0.41 -20.37 5.72
C GLY A 113 0.56 -20.69 4.23
N GLU A 114 -0.35 -20.21 3.38
CA GLU A 114 -0.37 -20.48 1.94
C GLU A 114 -0.56 -19.20 1.09
N GLY A 115 -0.12 -18.04 1.56
CA GLY A 115 -0.07 -16.81 0.76
C GLY A 115 -1.35 -16.00 0.72
N TYR A 116 -2.41 -16.42 1.42
CA TYR A 116 -3.72 -15.75 1.35
C TYR A 116 -3.76 -14.49 2.20
N VAL A 117 -3.16 -14.49 3.39
CA VAL A 117 -3.07 -13.27 4.22
C VAL A 117 -2.17 -12.24 3.53
N GLU A 118 -1.07 -12.70 2.92
CA GLU A 118 -0.14 -11.88 2.14
C GLU A 118 -0.75 -11.34 0.83
N ALA A 119 -1.87 -11.91 0.38
CA ALA A 119 -2.69 -11.43 -0.73
C ALA A 119 -3.92 -10.61 -0.26
N GLY A 120 -4.06 -10.33 1.04
CA GLY A 120 -5.10 -9.48 1.62
C GLY A 120 -6.33 -10.20 2.19
N TYR A 121 -6.40 -11.54 2.15
CA TYR A 121 -7.56 -12.28 2.68
C TYR A 121 -7.51 -12.40 4.21
N GLU A 122 -8.15 -11.46 4.90
CA GLU A 122 -8.13 -11.32 6.36
C GLU A 122 -9.23 -12.13 7.07
N TYR A 123 -10.48 -12.05 6.57
CA TYR A 123 -11.64 -12.54 7.33
C TYR A 123 -11.86 -14.05 7.20
N VAL A 124 -12.18 -14.71 8.32
CA VAL A 124 -12.66 -16.11 8.33
C VAL A 124 -14.07 -16.15 8.91
N ILE A 125 -15.07 -16.26 8.04
CA ILE A 125 -16.49 -16.21 8.39
C ILE A 125 -17.08 -17.61 8.49
N ILE A 126 -17.74 -17.90 9.61
CA ILE A 126 -18.61 -19.07 9.73
C ILE A 126 -20.02 -18.70 9.28
N ASP A 127 -20.58 -19.49 8.34
CA ASP A 127 -21.97 -19.36 7.93
C ASP A 127 -22.91 -20.19 8.83
N ASP A 128 -24.19 -20.34 8.48
CA ASP A 128 -25.23 -20.96 9.33
C ASP A 128 -24.84 -22.34 9.93
N CYS A 129 -25.59 -22.76 10.94
CA CYS A 129 -25.50 -24.05 11.63
C CYS A 129 -24.34 -24.19 12.63
N TRP A 130 -23.68 -23.09 13.02
CA TRP A 130 -22.74 -23.07 14.15
C TRP A 130 -23.43 -23.10 15.54
N LEU A 131 -24.71 -22.71 15.58
CA LEU A 131 -25.54 -22.58 16.78
C LEU A 131 -26.05 -23.92 17.36
N GLU A 132 -26.47 -23.87 18.64
CA GLU A 132 -27.46 -24.77 19.24
C GLU A 132 -28.87 -24.47 18.68
N LYS A 133 -29.74 -25.48 18.59
CA LYS A 133 -31.13 -25.29 18.09
C LYS A 133 -32.06 -24.48 19.03
N LYS A 134 -31.54 -23.91 20.13
CA LYS A 134 -32.27 -23.05 21.08
C LYS A 134 -31.32 -22.04 21.73
N ARG A 135 -31.82 -20.82 21.98
CA ARG A 135 -31.17 -19.79 22.81
C ARG A 135 -30.96 -20.27 24.25
N GLY A 136 -30.01 -19.63 24.95
CA GLY A 136 -29.72 -19.88 26.35
C GLY A 136 -30.85 -19.44 27.29
N PRO A 137 -30.80 -19.80 28.60
CA PRO A 137 -31.78 -19.36 29.60
C PRO A 137 -31.80 -17.84 29.85
N ASP A 138 -30.74 -17.16 29.43
CA ASP A 138 -30.54 -15.70 29.40
C ASP A 138 -31.05 -15.05 28.10
N GLY A 139 -31.52 -15.85 27.13
CA GLY A 139 -31.95 -15.39 25.82
C GLY A 139 -30.81 -15.20 24.80
N ARG A 140 -29.55 -15.44 25.16
CA ARG A 140 -28.42 -15.30 24.23
C ARG A 140 -28.36 -16.41 23.20
N LEU A 141 -27.74 -16.13 22.07
CA LEU A 141 -27.26 -17.14 21.12
C LEU A 141 -26.18 -18.02 21.79
N VAL A 142 -26.12 -19.29 21.39
CA VAL A 142 -25.22 -20.30 21.99
C VAL A 142 -24.65 -21.16 20.88
N ALA A 143 -23.32 -21.22 20.75
CA ALA A 143 -22.66 -22.13 19.83
C ALA A 143 -22.80 -23.60 20.28
N ASP A 144 -22.88 -24.52 19.31
CA ASP A 144 -22.95 -25.96 19.57
C ASP A 144 -21.74 -26.43 20.40
N LYS A 145 -22.00 -26.90 21.61
CA LYS A 145 -20.93 -27.19 22.60
C LYS A 145 -20.10 -28.43 22.27
N LYS A 146 -20.54 -29.27 21.32
CA LYS A 146 -19.78 -30.42 20.83
C LYS A 146 -18.86 -30.02 19.67
N ARG A 147 -19.27 -29.04 18.86
CA ARG A 147 -18.53 -28.59 17.66
C ARG A 147 -17.68 -27.34 17.89
N PHE A 148 -17.99 -26.55 18.91
CA PHE A 148 -17.27 -25.35 19.36
C PHE A 148 -16.97 -25.41 20.87
N PRO A 149 -16.22 -26.42 21.35
CA PRO A 149 -15.94 -26.61 22.77
C PRO A 149 -15.21 -25.44 23.42
N SER A 150 -14.45 -24.63 22.67
CA SER A 150 -13.79 -23.42 23.18
C SER A 150 -14.67 -22.16 23.13
N GLY A 151 -15.85 -22.22 22.49
CA GLY A 151 -16.70 -21.07 22.21
C GLY A 151 -16.20 -20.16 21.09
N ILE A 152 -17.07 -19.24 20.62
CA ILE A 152 -16.81 -18.39 19.44
C ILE A 152 -15.61 -17.46 19.62
N LYS A 153 -15.48 -16.83 20.79
CA LYS A 153 -14.37 -15.94 21.14
C LYS A 153 -12.97 -16.58 21.01
N ALA A 154 -12.89 -17.90 20.96
CA ALA A 154 -11.61 -18.63 20.90
C ALA A 154 -11.25 -19.10 19.48
N LEU A 155 -11.92 -18.62 18.42
CA LEU A 155 -11.76 -19.15 17.06
C LEU A 155 -10.61 -18.54 16.25
N SER A 156 -10.54 -17.21 16.11
CA SER A 156 -9.38 -16.47 15.56
C SER A 156 -9.50 -14.96 15.87
N GLN A 157 -8.47 -14.19 15.53
CA GLN A 157 -8.63 -12.76 15.17
C GLN A 157 -9.22 -12.67 13.75
N TYR A 158 -9.85 -11.54 13.40
CA TYR A 158 -10.55 -11.33 12.12
C TYR A 158 -11.65 -12.38 11.86
N PHE A 159 -12.36 -12.75 12.94
CA PHE A 159 -13.38 -13.79 12.89
C PHE A 159 -14.77 -13.24 12.55
N GLY A 160 -15.46 -13.90 11.61
CA GLY A 160 -16.80 -13.54 11.18
C GLY A 160 -17.88 -14.56 11.55
N ILE A 161 -19.11 -14.09 11.74
CA ILE A 161 -20.30 -14.93 11.88
C ILE A 161 -21.40 -14.55 10.88
N TYR A 162 -22.23 -15.53 10.57
CA TYR A 162 -23.55 -15.37 9.96
C TYR A 162 -24.66 -15.43 11.02
N GLU A 163 -25.68 -14.61 10.81
CA GLU A 163 -26.98 -14.63 11.48
C GLU A 163 -28.11 -14.27 10.51
N ASP A 164 -29.36 -14.34 10.99
CA ASP A 164 -30.53 -13.87 10.25
C ASP A 164 -31.40 -12.91 11.08
N TYR A 165 -31.98 -11.89 10.45
CA TYR A 165 -32.90 -10.95 11.10
C TYR A 165 -34.25 -11.57 11.50
N GLY A 166 -34.60 -12.75 10.99
CA GLY A 166 -35.82 -13.48 11.34
C GLY A 166 -35.85 -14.02 12.77
N ASN A 167 -36.98 -14.65 13.15
CA ASN A 167 -37.03 -15.48 14.38
C ASN A 167 -36.09 -16.69 14.29
N TYR A 168 -35.79 -17.12 13.06
CA TYR A 168 -34.95 -18.26 12.75
C TYR A 168 -34.10 -17.96 11.52
N THR A 169 -32.91 -18.55 11.46
CA THR A 169 -32.05 -18.60 10.26
C THR A 169 -32.68 -19.44 9.16
N CYS A 170 -32.11 -19.39 7.95
CA CYS A 170 -32.56 -20.19 6.81
C CYS A 170 -32.59 -21.71 7.12
N GLU A 171 -31.63 -22.23 7.89
CA GLU A 171 -31.61 -23.65 8.33
C GLU A 171 -32.33 -23.89 9.66
N GLY A 172 -33.07 -22.90 10.17
CA GLY A 172 -33.92 -23.03 11.36
C GLY A 172 -33.15 -23.08 12.68
N TYR A 173 -32.03 -22.37 12.82
CA TYR A 173 -31.44 -22.02 14.11
C TYR A 173 -32.05 -20.69 14.61
N PRO A 174 -31.92 -20.28 15.88
CA PRO A 174 -32.54 -19.04 16.35
C PRO A 174 -31.91 -17.81 15.69
N GLY A 175 -32.69 -16.94 15.05
CA GLY A 175 -32.24 -15.65 14.50
C GLY A 175 -32.45 -14.50 15.49
N VAL A 176 -32.03 -13.28 15.13
CA VAL A 176 -31.90 -12.14 16.06
C VAL A 176 -33.20 -11.37 16.37
N LEU A 177 -34.34 -11.69 15.76
CA LEU A 177 -35.59 -10.93 15.94
C LEU A 177 -36.04 -10.88 17.42
N GLY A 178 -36.26 -9.67 17.93
CA GLY A 178 -36.63 -9.42 19.33
C GLY A 178 -35.50 -9.61 20.34
N HIS A 179 -34.28 -9.91 19.87
CA HIS A 179 -33.06 -10.07 20.65
C HIS A 179 -31.92 -9.16 20.15
N GLU A 180 -32.20 -8.24 19.23
CA GLU A 180 -31.22 -7.56 18.38
C GLU A 180 -30.11 -6.86 19.17
N ALA A 181 -30.48 -6.12 20.21
CA ALA A 181 -29.53 -5.40 21.07
C ALA A 181 -28.73 -6.32 22.02
N LEU A 182 -29.29 -7.49 22.37
CA LEU A 182 -28.59 -8.50 23.17
C LEU A 182 -27.56 -9.23 22.32
N ASP A 183 -27.91 -9.57 21.09
CA ASP A 183 -27.04 -10.32 20.19
C ASP A 183 -25.91 -9.45 19.64
N ALA A 184 -26.18 -8.21 19.21
CA ALA A 184 -25.14 -7.25 18.83
C ALA A 184 -24.10 -7.04 19.96
N ALA A 185 -24.56 -6.84 21.21
CA ALA A 185 -23.68 -6.75 22.37
C ALA A 185 -22.93 -8.06 22.67
N THR A 186 -23.53 -9.22 22.37
CA THR A 186 -22.89 -10.54 22.52
C THR A 186 -21.79 -10.77 21.48
N PHE A 187 -21.95 -10.26 20.25
CA PHE A 187 -20.92 -10.34 19.21
C PHE A 187 -19.72 -9.46 19.54
N ALA A 188 -19.96 -8.26 20.08
CA ALA A 188 -18.90 -7.41 20.63
C ALA A 188 -18.19 -8.06 21.84
N GLU A 189 -18.93 -8.70 22.76
CA GLU A 189 -18.35 -9.46 23.88
C GLU A 189 -17.48 -10.64 23.41
N TRP A 190 -17.88 -11.32 22.33
CA TRP A 190 -17.13 -12.40 21.69
C TRP A 190 -16.00 -11.94 20.78
N GLU A 191 -15.78 -10.63 20.64
CA GLU A 191 -14.75 -10.03 19.79
C GLU A 191 -14.87 -10.41 18.30
N VAL A 192 -16.11 -10.57 17.80
CA VAL A 192 -16.42 -10.73 16.37
C VAL A 192 -15.98 -9.50 15.57
N ASP A 193 -15.45 -9.70 14.36
CA ASP A 193 -14.95 -8.65 13.47
C ASP A 193 -15.82 -8.45 12.22
N TYR A 194 -16.62 -9.46 11.84
CA TYR A 194 -17.48 -9.46 10.65
C TYR A 194 -18.85 -10.09 11.00
N VAL A 195 -19.94 -9.45 10.59
CA VAL A 195 -21.31 -9.98 10.74
C VAL A 195 -22.00 -9.99 9.37
N LYS A 196 -22.29 -11.18 8.84
CA LYS A 196 -23.25 -11.38 7.75
C LYS A 196 -24.64 -11.50 8.34
N LEU A 197 -25.62 -10.78 7.80
CA LEU A 197 -27.02 -10.88 8.20
C LEU A 197 -27.92 -11.14 6.99
N ASP A 198 -28.71 -12.20 7.08
CA ASP A 198 -29.75 -12.55 6.09
C ASP A 198 -31.17 -12.23 6.60
N GLY A 199 -32.19 -12.55 5.79
CA GLY A 199 -33.58 -12.17 6.01
C GLY A 199 -34.61 -13.29 5.80
N CYS A 200 -34.22 -14.55 5.98
CA CYS A 200 -35.09 -15.72 5.91
C CYS A 200 -36.25 -15.65 6.93
N GLY A 201 -37.40 -15.15 6.47
CA GLY A 201 -38.57 -14.95 7.33
C GLY A 201 -38.52 -13.65 8.13
N ALA A 202 -37.67 -12.69 7.75
CA ALA A 202 -37.71 -11.32 8.23
C ALA A 202 -39.11 -10.69 7.99
N PRO A 203 -39.80 -10.20 9.03
CA PRO A 203 -41.14 -9.63 8.86
C PRO A 203 -41.14 -8.21 8.27
N ASP A 204 -40.02 -7.49 8.39
CA ASP A 204 -39.89 -6.06 8.04
C ASP A 204 -38.39 -5.71 7.83
N PRO A 205 -37.74 -6.18 6.74
CA PRO A 205 -36.31 -6.00 6.52
C PRO A 205 -35.92 -4.51 6.42
N ASP A 206 -36.80 -3.65 5.90
CA ASP A 206 -36.64 -2.19 5.84
C ASP A 206 -36.47 -1.52 7.21
N LYS A 207 -36.83 -2.19 8.31
CA LYS A 207 -36.53 -1.75 9.68
C LYS A 207 -35.39 -2.54 10.30
N GLY A 208 -35.35 -3.85 10.04
CA GLY A 208 -34.37 -4.76 10.64
C GLY A 208 -32.93 -4.37 10.36
N TYR A 209 -32.55 -4.24 9.10
CA TYR A 209 -31.17 -3.96 8.72
C TYR A 209 -30.66 -2.59 9.23
N PRO A 210 -31.38 -1.47 9.05
CA PRO A 210 -30.99 -0.18 9.65
C PRO A 210 -30.90 -0.20 11.18
N MET A 211 -31.79 -0.94 11.85
CA MET A 211 -31.78 -1.05 13.30
C MET A 211 -30.60 -1.89 13.80
N PHE A 212 -30.34 -3.03 13.15
CA PHE A 212 -29.27 -3.94 13.57
C PHE A 212 -27.89 -3.35 13.30
N GLY A 213 -27.66 -2.74 12.13
CA GLY A 213 -26.42 -2.01 11.85
C GLY A 213 -26.15 -0.89 12.86
N LYS A 214 -27.18 -0.11 13.20
CA LYS A 214 -27.07 0.90 14.27
C LYS A 214 -26.71 0.28 15.63
N LEU A 215 -27.31 -0.86 15.98
CA LEU A 215 -27.02 -1.55 17.25
C LEU A 215 -25.61 -2.14 17.29
N LEU A 216 -25.07 -2.65 16.18
CA LEU A 216 -23.67 -3.06 16.06
C LEU A 216 -22.73 -1.88 16.33
N ASN A 217 -22.98 -0.73 15.69
CA ASN A 217 -22.19 0.50 15.89
C ASN A 217 -22.29 1.04 17.35
N GLU A 218 -23.48 0.98 17.96
CA GLU A 218 -23.70 1.36 19.37
C GLU A 218 -22.98 0.46 20.39
N THR A 219 -22.39 -0.67 20.00
CA THR A 219 -21.50 -1.45 20.89
C THR A 219 -20.14 -0.79 21.11
N GLY A 220 -19.71 0.11 20.20
CA GLY A 220 -18.37 0.67 20.19
C GLY A 220 -17.26 -0.26 19.68
N ARG A 221 -17.57 -1.51 19.27
CA ARG A 221 -16.63 -2.36 18.53
C ARG A 221 -16.85 -2.16 17.01
N PRO A 222 -15.83 -1.79 16.22
CA PRO A 222 -15.91 -1.87 14.77
C PRO A 222 -16.18 -3.31 14.33
N MET A 223 -17.32 -3.52 13.68
CA MET A 223 -17.72 -4.81 13.11
C MET A 223 -18.16 -4.55 11.67
N LEU A 224 -17.56 -5.29 10.73
CA LEU A 224 -17.87 -5.19 9.31
C LEU A 224 -19.25 -5.81 9.07
N TYR A 225 -20.21 -5.02 8.59
CA TYR A 225 -21.59 -5.47 8.44
C TYR A 225 -21.92 -5.77 6.97
N SER A 226 -22.20 -7.05 6.68
CA SER A 226 -22.62 -7.55 5.36
C SER A 226 -24.11 -7.90 5.39
N CYS A 227 -24.86 -7.35 4.44
CA CYS A 227 -26.32 -7.38 4.44
C CYS A 227 -26.90 -8.04 3.18
N SER A 228 -27.70 -9.09 3.33
CA SER A 228 -28.51 -9.60 2.21
C SER A 228 -29.79 -8.78 1.93
N TRP A 229 -29.90 -7.55 2.50
CA TRP A 229 -31.08 -6.69 2.46
C TRP A 229 -31.67 -6.48 1.04
N PRO A 230 -30.93 -6.04 0.01
CA PRO A 230 -31.52 -5.81 -1.31
C PRO A 230 -32.06 -7.08 -1.97
N ALA A 231 -31.44 -8.25 -1.76
CA ALA A 231 -31.91 -9.53 -2.30
C ALA A 231 -33.31 -9.96 -1.80
N TYR A 232 -33.79 -9.39 -0.68
CA TYR A 232 -35.14 -9.61 -0.15
C TYR A 232 -36.14 -8.50 -0.50
N GLN A 233 -35.78 -7.55 -1.36
CA GLN A 233 -36.63 -6.42 -1.77
C GLN A 233 -36.98 -6.46 -3.26
N SER A 234 -38.16 -5.91 -3.61
CA SER A 234 -38.59 -5.76 -5.01
C SER A 234 -38.22 -4.40 -5.61
N GLN A 235 -37.89 -3.41 -4.79
CA GLN A 235 -37.38 -2.08 -5.16
C GLN A 235 -36.42 -1.59 -4.06
N PRO A 236 -35.13 -1.96 -4.11
CA PRO A 236 -34.20 -1.62 -3.04
C PRO A 236 -33.89 -0.12 -2.94
N ASN A 237 -33.64 0.36 -1.73
CA ASN A 237 -33.23 1.75 -1.50
C ASN A 237 -31.72 1.83 -1.29
N TYR A 238 -30.94 1.81 -2.37
CA TYR A 238 -29.48 1.77 -2.32
C TYR A 238 -28.85 2.94 -1.55
N SER A 239 -29.46 4.13 -1.57
CA SER A 239 -29.00 5.26 -0.74
C SER A 239 -29.28 5.08 0.76
N ALA A 240 -30.11 4.15 1.19
CA ALA A 240 -30.23 3.73 2.59
C ALA A 240 -29.28 2.55 2.91
N ILE A 241 -29.22 1.57 2.02
CA ILE A 241 -28.38 0.36 2.16
C ILE A 241 -26.90 0.73 2.30
N ALA A 242 -26.36 1.55 1.41
CA ALA A 242 -24.96 2.01 1.45
C ALA A 242 -24.61 2.95 2.61
N LYS A 243 -25.57 3.37 3.44
CA LYS A 243 -25.33 4.05 4.73
C LYS A 243 -25.46 3.12 5.94
N THR A 244 -25.97 1.92 5.71
CA THR A 244 -26.31 0.93 6.73
C THR A 244 -25.30 -0.21 6.76
N CYS A 245 -24.75 -0.60 5.61
CA CYS A 245 -24.00 -1.83 5.41
C CYS A 245 -22.65 -1.54 4.74
N ASN A 246 -21.56 -2.19 5.19
CA ASN A 246 -20.28 -2.14 4.51
C ASN A 246 -20.27 -2.99 3.22
N ILE A 247 -21.08 -4.04 3.19
CA ILE A 247 -21.27 -4.94 2.05
C ILE A 247 -22.77 -5.21 1.89
N TRP A 248 -23.31 -5.30 0.67
CA TRP A 248 -24.67 -5.80 0.46
C TRP A 248 -24.88 -6.67 -0.78
N ARG A 249 -25.63 -7.75 -0.60
CA ARG A 249 -25.91 -8.75 -1.63
C ARG A 249 -27.20 -8.44 -2.38
N ASN A 250 -27.10 -8.23 -3.68
CA ASN A 250 -28.21 -7.79 -4.54
C ASN A 250 -29.05 -8.93 -5.14
N TYR A 251 -28.49 -10.15 -5.23
CA TYR A 251 -29.09 -11.25 -5.99
C TYR A 251 -29.08 -12.56 -5.18
N ARG A 252 -29.76 -13.57 -5.73
CA ARG A 252 -29.80 -14.93 -5.17
C ARG A 252 -28.40 -15.55 -5.05
N ASP A 253 -28.29 -16.49 -4.12
CA ASP A 253 -27.07 -17.22 -3.80
C ASP A 253 -26.45 -17.88 -5.04
N ILE A 254 -25.12 -17.80 -5.15
CA ILE A 254 -24.34 -18.56 -6.12
C ILE A 254 -24.37 -20.04 -5.74
N GLN A 255 -24.50 -20.88 -6.75
CA GLN A 255 -24.32 -22.33 -6.64
C GLN A 255 -23.02 -22.74 -7.33
N ASN A 256 -22.48 -23.89 -6.94
CA ASN A 256 -21.28 -24.48 -7.53
C ASN A 256 -21.54 -25.04 -8.94
N SER A 257 -21.91 -24.17 -9.89
CA SER A 257 -22.06 -24.46 -11.32
C SER A 257 -21.90 -23.18 -12.16
N TRP A 258 -21.42 -23.35 -13.39
CA TRP A 258 -21.23 -22.25 -14.34
C TRP A 258 -22.54 -21.51 -14.67
N GLU A 259 -23.68 -22.21 -14.75
CA GLU A 259 -24.98 -21.63 -15.06
C GLU A 259 -25.47 -20.66 -13.98
N SER A 260 -25.18 -20.95 -12.71
CA SER A 260 -25.52 -20.07 -11.59
C SER A 260 -24.64 -18.82 -11.60
N LEU A 261 -23.32 -19.00 -11.69
CA LEU A 261 -22.35 -17.90 -11.81
C LEU A 261 -22.65 -16.99 -13.01
N LEU A 262 -22.86 -17.55 -14.20
CA LEU A 262 -23.18 -16.77 -15.41
C LEU A 262 -24.52 -16.04 -15.28
N SER A 263 -25.51 -16.63 -14.60
CA SER A 263 -26.77 -15.95 -14.29
C SER A 263 -26.55 -14.73 -13.39
N THR A 264 -25.65 -14.80 -12.41
CA THR A 264 -25.31 -13.67 -11.53
C THR A 264 -24.51 -12.60 -12.28
N ILE A 265 -23.49 -12.98 -13.05
CA ILE A 265 -22.71 -12.07 -13.93
C ILE A 265 -23.62 -11.27 -14.85
N LEU A 266 -24.55 -11.96 -15.54
CA LEU A 266 -25.47 -11.33 -16.46
C LEU A 266 -26.48 -10.43 -15.72
N TRP A 267 -27.02 -10.87 -14.58
CA TRP A 267 -27.95 -10.05 -13.79
C TRP A 267 -27.28 -8.78 -13.26
N PHE A 268 -26.08 -8.87 -12.68
CA PHE A 268 -25.33 -7.71 -12.21
C PHE A 268 -25.02 -6.72 -13.34
N GLY A 269 -24.55 -7.20 -14.49
CA GLY A 269 -24.31 -6.34 -15.65
C GLY A 269 -25.58 -5.77 -16.28
N ASP A 270 -26.75 -6.40 -16.07
CA ASP A 270 -28.05 -5.91 -16.54
C ASP A 270 -28.68 -4.86 -15.58
N HIS A 271 -28.32 -4.84 -14.28
CA HIS A 271 -28.90 -3.96 -13.23
C HIS A 271 -27.90 -3.00 -12.55
N GLN A 272 -26.62 -3.05 -12.91
CA GLN A 272 -25.51 -2.26 -12.36
C GLN A 272 -25.80 -0.76 -12.14
N ASP A 273 -26.58 -0.15 -13.02
CA ASP A 273 -26.88 1.29 -12.99
C ASP A 273 -27.79 1.69 -11.82
N GLU A 274 -28.45 0.72 -11.17
CA GLU A 274 -29.26 0.94 -9.97
C GLU A 274 -28.41 1.12 -8.70
N PHE A 275 -27.22 0.49 -8.66
CA PHE A 275 -26.43 0.32 -7.44
C PHE A 275 -24.95 0.74 -7.52
N ALA A 276 -24.38 0.94 -8.72
CA ALA A 276 -22.97 1.28 -8.88
C ALA A 276 -22.62 2.69 -8.37
N GLU A 277 -23.54 3.67 -8.41
CA GLU A 277 -23.29 5.02 -7.86
C GLU A 277 -23.25 5.05 -6.32
N PHE A 278 -23.66 3.97 -5.67
CA PHE A 278 -23.75 3.84 -4.21
C PHE A 278 -22.64 2.96 -3.61
N ALA A 279 -21.66 2.52 -4.41
CA ALA A 279 -20.50 1.79 -3.91
C ALA A 279 -19.19 2.60 -3.99
N GLY A 280 -18.34 2.40 -2.99
CA GLY A 280 -17.07 3.07 -2.79
C GLY A 280 -16.51 2.77 -1.39
N PRO A 281 -15.48 3.52 -0.94
CA PRO A 281 -14.92 3.33 0.39
C PRO A 281 -15.98 3.39 1.49
N GLY A 282 -16.02 2.32 2.30
CA GLY A 282 -16.97 2.05 3.37
C GLY A 282 -18.20 1.23 2.98
N ASN A 283 -18.43 0.94 1.69
CA ASN A 283 -19.72 0.45 1.17
C ASN A 283 -19.59 -0.23 -0.22
N PHE A 284 -19.70 -1.57 -0.31
CA PHE A 284 -19.54 -2.32 -1.57
C PHE A 284 -20.71 -3.25 -1.96
N ASN A 285 -20.93 -3.38 -3.27
CA ASN A 285 -21.88 -4.33 -3.86
C ASN A 285 -21.33 -5.76 -3.86
N ASP A 286 -22.14 -6.73 -3.42
CA ASP A 286 -21.76 -8.14 -3.29
C ASP A 286 -22.51 -9.04 -4.31
N PRO A 287 -21.80 -9.58 -5.32
CA PRO A 287 -22.29 -10.62 -6.21
C PRO A 287 -22.20 -12.06 -5.64
N ASP A 288 -21.95 -12.21 -4.33
CA ASP A 288 -21.80 -13.47 -3.59
C ASP A 288 -20.46 -14.21 -3.87
N MET A 289 -20.21 -15.28 -3.12
CA MET A 289 -18.92 -15.97 -2.97
C MET A 289 -18.23 -16.39 -4.27
N LEU A 290 -16.89 -16.40 -4.21
CA LEU A 290 -16.03 -17.06 -5.18
C LEU A 290 -16.19 -18.58 -5.10
N ALA A 291 -16.66 -19.20 -6.19
CA ALA A 291 -16.83 -20.64 -6.34
C ALA A 291 -15.52 -21.37 -6.77
N ILE A 292 -14.41 -20.64 -6.78
CA ILE A 292 -13.11 -21.05 -7.33
C ILE A 292 -12.52 -22.22 -6.53
N GLY A 293 -11.99 -23.22 -7.23
CA GLY A 293 -11.46 -24.44 -6.61
C GLY A 293 -12.48 -25.52 -6.28
N ASN A 294 -13.79 -25.20 -6.31
CA ASN A 294 -14.85 -26.20 -6.19
C ASN A 294 -15.04 -26.97 -7.51
N SER A 295 -15.82 -28.05 -7.46
CA SER A 295 -16.01 -28.98 -8.59
C SER A 295 -16.87 -28.48 -9.76
N GLY A 296 -17.47 -27.29 -9.68
CA GLY A 296 -18.46 -26.78 -10.63
C GLY A 296 -17.93 -25.85 -11.72
N LEU A 297 -16.66 -25.45 -11.67
CA LEU A 297 -16.02 -24.55 -12.63
C LEU A 297 -14.80 -25.20 -13.29
N THR A 298 -14.53 -24.85 -14.55
CA THR A 298 -13.19 -24.99 -15.15
C THR A 298 -12.23 -23.91 -14.64
N GLU A 299 -10.94 -24.07 -14.88
CA GLU A 299 -9.92 -23.03 -14.60
C GLU A 299 -10.27 -21.69 -15.25
N ASP A 300 -10.72 -21.73 -16.51
CA ASP A 300 -11.14 -20.58 -17.30
C ASP A 300 -12.39 -19.88 -16.74
N GLN A 301 -13.38 -20.67 -16.31
CA GLN A 301 -14.57 -20.15 -15.66
C GLN A 301 -14.26 -19.50 -14.30
N ALA A 302 -13.25 -20.01 -13.58
CA ALA A 302 -12.73 -19.40 -12.38
C ALA A 302 -11.94 -18.10 -12.66
N LYS A 303 -11.11 -18.05 -13.71
CA LYS A 303 -10.44 -16.81 -14.18
C LYS A 303 -11.49 -15.73 -14.50
N VAL A 304 -12.56 -16.09 -15.21
CA VAL A 304 -13.66 -15.19 -15.55
C VAL A 304 -14.42 -14.70 -14.29
N GLN A 305 -14.69 -15.57 -13.30
CA GLN A 305 -15.27 -15.10 -12.03
C GLN A 305 -14.36 -14.07 -11.36
N PHE A 306 -13.08 -14.42 -11.17
CA PHE A 306 -12.15 -13.60 -10.41
C PHE A 306 -11.94 -12.23 -11.06
N ALA A 307 -11.72 -12.19 -12.37
CA ALA A 307 -11.54 -10.94 -13.12
C ALA A 307 -12.78 -10.02 -13.05
N ILE A 308 -14.00 -10.58 -13.11
CA ILE A 308 -15.24 -9.80 -13.02
C ILE A 308 -15.46 -9.26 -11.61
N TRP A 309 -15.25 -10.06 -10.56
CA TRP A 309 -15.32 -9.60 -9.16
C TRP A 309 -14.29 -8.49 -8.92
N CYS A 310 -13.07 -8.65 -9.44
CA CYS A 310 -12.01 -7.67 -9.31
C CYS A 310 -12.37 -6.33 -9.97
N ILE A 311 -12.75 -6.32 -11.25
CA ILE A 311 -13.10 -5.07 -11.94
C ILE A 311 -14.38 -4.41 -11.40
N MET A 312 -15.30 -5.18 -10.80
CA MET A 312 -16.49 -4.65 -10.14
C MET A 312 -16.24 -4.07 -8.74
N ALA A 313 -15.02 -4.14 -8.20
CA ALA A 313 -14.72 -3.80 -6.80
C ALA A 313 -15.61 -4.61 -5.80
N ALA A 314 -15.91 -5.86 -6.14
CA ALA A 314 -16.68 -6.76 -5.29
C ALA A 314 -15.82 -7.36 -4.17
N PRO A 315 -16.40 -7.72 -3.00
CA PRO A 315 -15.71 -8.48 -1.97
C PRO A 315 -15.14 -9.80 -2.51
N LEU A 316 -13.89 -10.14 -2.15
CA LEU A 316 -13.25 -11.39 -2.57
C LEU A 316 -13.40 -12.44 -1.45
N ILE A 317 -14.62 -12.96 -1.32
CA ILE A 317 -14.95 -13.98 -0.31
C ILE A 317 -14.86 -15.38 -0.91
N MET A 318 -13.81 -16.12 -0.57
CA MET A 318 -13.59 -17.51 -0.98
C MET A 318 -14.57 -18.46 -0.28
N SER A 319 -15.10 -19.46 -0.98
CA SER A 319 -15.84 -20.55 -0.30
C SER A 319 -15.50 -21.90 -0.90
N THR A 320 -14.34 -22.42 -0.51
CA THR A 320 -13.70 -23.63 -1.03
C THR A 320 -12.84 -24.30 0.05
N ASP A 321 -12.47 -25.57 -0.11
CA ASP A 321 -11.59 -26.24 0.87
C ASP A 321 -10.14 -25.91 0.56
N LEU A 322 -9.63 -24.83 1.15
CA LEU A 322 -8.25 -24.37 0.95
C LEU A 322 -7.21 -25.45 1.30
N SER A 323 -7.55 -26.44 2.14
CA SER A 323 -6.65 -27.56 2.47
C SER A 323 -6.60 -28.68 1.42
N THR A 324 -7.46 -28.64 0.39
CA THR A 324 -7.46 -29.60 -0.74
C THR A 324 -7.62 -28.92 -2.11
N ILE A 325 -7.64 -27.58 -2.16
CA ILE A 325 -7.67 -26.80 -3.41
C ILE A 325 -6.49 -27.16 -4.31
N LYS A 326 -6.74 -27.21 -5.62
CA LYS A 326 -5.69 -27.50 -6.59
C LYS A 326 -4.82 -26.26 -6.86
N PRO A 327 -3.53 -26.42 -7.20
CA PRO A 327 -2.63 -25.30 -7.47
C PRO A 327 -3.12 -24.31 -8.52
N GLU A 328 -3.78 -24.78 -9.59
CA GLU A 328 -4.31 -23.91 -10.65
C GLU A 328 -5.38 -22.92 -10.13
N PHE A 329 -6.25 -23.37 -9.22
CA PHE A 329 -7.29 -22.51 -8.64
C PHE A 329 -6.77 -21.63 -7.50
N ARG A 330 -5.79 -22.11 -6.72
CA ARG A 330 -5.08 -21.28 -5.73
C ARG A 330 -4.29 -20.16 -6.42
N ALA A 331 -3.67 -20.43 -7.57
CA ALA A 331 -2.95 -19.41 -8.34
C ALA A 331 -3.86 -18.27 -8.82
N ILE A 332 -5.10 -18.57 -9.21
CA ILE A 332 -6.11 -17.53 -9.55
C ILE A 332 -6.43 -16.68 -8.32
N LEU A 333 -6.74 -17.32 -7.17
CA LEU A 333 -7.11 -16.62 -5.94
C LEU A 333 -5.99 -15.74 -5.37
N LEU A 334 -4.72 -16.05 -5.67
CA LEU A 334 -3.55 -15.30 -5.22
C LEU A 334 -2.96 -14.38 -6.30
N ASP A 335 -3.67 -14.15 -7.41
CA ASP A 335 -3.16 -13.27 -8.46
C ASP A 335 -3.25 -11.79 -8.06
N LYS A 336 -2.09 -11.23 -7.71
CA LYS A 336 -1.94 -9.84 -7.30
C LYS A 336 -2.43 -8.81 -8.34
N TYR A 337 -2.51 -9.13 -9.63
CA TYR A 337 -2.87 -8.13 -10.65
C TYR A 337 -4.38 -7.88 -10.71
N PRO A 338 -5.28 -8.89 -10.78
CA PRO A 338 -6.70 -8.67 -10.50
C PRO A 338 -6.95 -8.10 -9.10
N ILE A 339 -6.23 -8.57 -8.07
CA ILE A 339 -6.39 -8.05 -6.70
C ILE A 339 -6.06 -6.55 -6.62
N SER A 340 -5.01 -6.05 -7.29
CA SER A 340 -4.73 -4.60 -7.29
C SER A 340 -5.80 -3.76 -8.00
N VAL A 341 -6.49 -4.30 -9.01
CA VAL A 341 -7.66 -3.66 -9.64
C VAL A 341 -8.87 -3.67 -8.70
N ASN A 342 -9.02 -4.72 -7.89
CA ASN A 342 -10.06 -4.81 -6.85
C ASN A 342 -9.82 -3.78 -5.73
N GLN A 343 -8.63 -3.81 -5.15
CA GLN A 343 -8.16 -3.00 -4.01
C GLN A 343 -7.76 -1.56 -4.37
N ASP A 344 -8.10 -1.08 -5.56
CA ASP A 344 -7.86 0.31 -5.96
C ASP A 344 -8.57 1.31 -5.01
N VAL A 345 -7.81 2.35 -4.63
CA VAL A 345 -8.16 3.30 -3.55
C VAL A 345 -9.32 4.25 -3.90
N LEU A 346 -9.79 4.30 -5.15
CA LEU A 346 -11.04 5.01 -5.46
C LEU A 346 -12.28 4.22 -5.01
N GLY A 347 -12.15 2.91 -4.78
CA GLY A 347 -13.26 1.99 -4.47
C GLY A 347 -14.34 1.88 -5.57
N LYS A 348 -14.13 2.49 -6.75
CA LYS A 348 -15.16 2.58 -7.79
C LYS A 348 -15.49 1.21 -8.37
N GLN A 349 -16.78 0.87 -8.41
CA GLN A 349 -17.25 -0.29 -9.17
C GLN A 349 -17.07 -0.05 -10.68
N GLY A 350 -16.40 -0.97 -11.37
CA GLY A 350 -16.39 -1.02 -12.83
C GLY A 350 -17.73 -1.47 -13.42
N ARG A 351 -18.07 -0.93 -14.60
CA ARG A 351 -19.34 -1.17 -15.30
C ARG A 351 -19.13 -1.95 -16.59
N ARG A 352 -20.08 -2.82 -16.92
CA ARG A 352 -20.19 -3.52 -18.21
C ARG A 352 -20.71 -2.55 -19.27
N ILE A 353 -19.83 -2.08 -20.14
CA ILE A 353 -20.13 -1.06 -21.16
C ILE A 353 -20.61 -1.66 -22.49
N SER A 354 -20.39 -2.96 -22.72
CA SER A 354 -20.83 -3.64 -23.94
C SER A 354 -21.14 -5.13 -23.69
N ILE A 355 -22.10 -5.67 -24.44
CA ILE A 355 -22.46 -7.09 -24.46
C ILE A 355 -22.99 -7.48 -25.86
N SER A 356 -22.68 -8.69 -26.34
CA SER A 356 -23.21 -9.24 -27.60
C SER A 356 -24.68 -9.67 -27.51
N ASP A 357 -25.38 -9.72 -28.64
CA ASP A 357 -26.79 -10.18 -28.73
C ASP A 357 -27.02 -11.58 -28.15
N ASP A 358 -26.02 -12.47 -28.26
CA ASP A 358 -26.06 -13.84 -27.71
C ASP A 358 -25.55 -13.94 -26.26
N LYS A 359 -25.22 -12.80 -25.65
CA LYS A 359 -24.67 -12.62 -24.29
C LYS A 359 -23.34 -13.35 -24.02
N LYS A 360 -22.56 -13.72 -25.05
CA LYS A 360 -21.27 -14.42 -24.90
C LYS A 360 -20.03 -13.56 -24.97
N GLN A 361 -20.14 -12.31 -25.40
CA GLN A 361 -19.03 -11.35 -25.35
C GLN A 361 -19.42 -10.18 -24.47
N MET A 362 -18.53 -9.77 -23.56
CA MET A 362 -18.76 -8.64 -22.66
C MET A 362 -17.50 -7.80 -22.53
N VAL A 363 -17.68 -6.48 -22.40
CA VAL A 363 -16.60 -5.53 -22.10
C VAL A 363 -16.96 -4.77 -20.83
N TYR A 364 -16.04 -4.74 -19.88
CA TYR A 364 -16.15 -3.96 -18.64
C TYR A 364 -15.06 -2.90 -18.59
N LYS A 365 -15.36 -1.79 -17.91
CA LYS A 365 -14.47 -0.65 -17.66
C LYS A 365 -14.55 -0.24 -16.18
N LYS A 366 -13.41 -0.17 -15.50
CA LYS A 366 -13.25 0.51 -14.19
C LYS A 366 -12.40 1.77 -14.37
N GLU A 367 -12.70 2.81 -13.61
CA GLU A 367 -11.82 3.96 -13.38
C GLU A 367 -11.02 3.70 -12.10
N ILE A 368 -9.70 3.87 -12.16
CA ILE A 368 -8.76 3.63 -11.04
C ILE A 368 -7.95 4.90 -10.74
N ALA A 369 -7.27 4.94 -9.60
CA ALA A 369 -6.44 6.08 -9.21
C ALA A 369 -5.35 6.41 -10.25
N GLY A 370 -4.96 7.69 -10.34
CA GLY A 370 -3.94 8.16 -11.28
C GLY A 370 -4.42 8.42 -12.71
N ASP A 371 -5.67 8.88 -12.87
CA ASP A 371 -6.32 9.18 -14.16
C ASP A 371 -6.29 8.00 -15.16
N ALA A 372 -6.39 6.78 -14.63
CA ALA A 372 -6.29 5.54 -15.39
C ALA A 372 -7.61 4.75 -15.43
N TYR A 373 -7.73 3.87 -16.44
CA TYR A 373 -8.87 2.95 -16.57
C TYR A 373 -8.36 1.53 -16.77
N VAL A 374 -9.14 0.56 -16.30
CA VAL A 374 -8.93 -0.87 -16.57
C VAL A 374 -10.05 -1.36 -17.47
N LEU A 375 -9.71 -2.07 -18.54
CA LEU A 375 -10.66 -2.76 -19.42
C LEU A 375 -10.53 -4.28 -19.27
N LEU A 376 -11.66 -4.98 -19.13
CA LEU A 376 -11.76 -6.44 -19.15
C LEU A 376 -12.60 -6.88 -20.35
N PHE A 377 -12.04 -7.77 -21.16
CA PHE A 377 -12.71 -8.39 -22.31
C PHE A 377 -13.00 -9.85 -22.02
N VAL A 378 -14.29 -10.22 -21.98
CA VAL A 378 -14.75 -11.58 -21.66
C VAL A 378 -15.28 -12.25 -22.93
N ASN A 379 -14.76 -13.44 -23.24
CA ASN A 379 -15.24 -14.31 -24.31
C ASN A 379 -15.76 -15.63 -23.73
N LEU A 380 -17.03 -15.95 -24.01
CA LEU A 380 -17.72 -17.18 -23.57
C LEU A 380 -18.11 -18.09 -24.75
N HIS A 381 -17.58 -17.82 -25.94
CA HIS A 381 -17.63 -18.77 -27.06
C HIS A 381 -16.62 -19.91 -26.83
N SER A 382 -16.89 -21.09 -27.39
CA SER A 382 -15.95 -22.23 -27.43
C SER A 382 -14.73 -21.99 -28.33
N ASN A 383 -14.70 -20.85 -29.01
CA ASN A 383 -13.75 -20.48 -30.05
C ASN A 383 -13.34 -19.03 -29.80
N ALA A 384 -12.17 -18.68 -30.30
CA ALA A 384 -11.71 -17.30 -30.29
C ALA A 384 -12.49 -16.42 -31.27
N VAL A 385 -12.55 -15.14 -30.92
CA VAL A 385 -13.16 -14.08 -31.73
C VAL A 385 -12.19 -12.91 -31.83
N GLU A 386 -12.11 -12.30 -33.01
CA GLU A 386 -11.38 -11.06 -33.27
C GLU A 386 -12.38 -9.91 -33.33
N ASN A 387 -12.29 -8.96 -32.40
CA ASN A 387 -13.18 -7.81 -32.32
C ASN A 387 -12.39 -6.50 -32.44
N SER A 388 -12.99 -5.50 -33.09
CA SER A 388 -12.47 -4.13 -33.12
C SER A 388 -13.44 -3.20 -32.40
N PHE A 389 -12.89 -2.30 -31.58
CA PHE A 389 -13.68 -1.32 -30.81
C PHE A 389 -13.18 0.11 -31.07
N THR A 390 -14.10 1.07 -31.09
CA THR A 390 -13.82 2.51 -31.11
C THR A 390 -13.68 3.07 -29.69
N HIS A 391 -13.10 4.27 -29.53
CA HIS A 391 -13.06 4.95 -28.23
C HIS A 391 -14.47 5.21 -27.65
N GLU A 392 -15.46 5.46 -28.51
CA GLU A 392 -16.86 5.67 -28.15
C GLU A 392 -17.50 4.39 -27.58
N GLN A 393 -17.23 3.23 -28.21
CA GLN A 393 -17.66 1.92 -27.70
C GLN A 393 -16.91 1.48 -26.43
N MET A 394 -15.76 2.08 -26.14
CA MET A 394 -15.04 1.90 -24.87
C MET A 394 -15.40 2.96 -23.80
N GLU A 395 -16.29 3.91 -24.12
CA GLU A 395 -16.56 5.11 -23.31
C GLU A 395 -15.29 5.90 -22.88
N LEU A 396 -14.20 5.84 -23.65
CA LEU A 396 -12.96 6.51 -23.32
C LEU A 396 -12.95 7.96 -23.84
N PRO A 397 -12.50 8.93 -23.04
CA PRO A 397 -12.12 10.25 -23.53
C PRO A 397 -11.19 10.20 -24.75
N VAL A 398 -11.26 11.22 -25.62
CA VAL A 398 -10.43 11.29 -26.83
C VAL A 398 -9.06 11.88 -26.48
N GLN A 399 -8.14 11.00 -26.07
CA GLN A 399 -6.76 11.31 -25.65
C GLN A 399 -5.83 10.08 -25.82
N ASP A 400 -4.57 10.22 -25.47
CA ASP A 400 -3.55 9.17 -25.62
C ASP A 400 -3.43 8.25 -24.38
N TYR A 401 -3.22 6.94 -24.59
CA TYR A 401 -3.31 5.86 -23.58
C TYR A 401 -2.33 4.70 -23.89
N ILE A 402 -1.40 4.25 -23.01
CA ILE A 402 -0.56 3.03 -23.20
C ILE A 402 -1.49 1.83 -23.24
N VAL A 403 -0.96 0.63 -23.44
CA VAL A 403 -1.66 -0.60 -23.10
C VAL A 403 -0.70 -1.53 -22.38
N GLU A 404 -0.83 -1.65 -21.06
CA GLU A 404 -0.20 -2.71 -20.27
C GLU A 404 -1.17 -3.90 -20.14
N GLU A 405 -0.67 -5.11 -20.40
CA GLU A 405 -1.42 -6.36 -20.33
C GLU A 405 -1.21 -7.02 -18.96
N LEU A 406 -2.19 -6.91 -18.06
CA LEU A 406 -2.11 -7.36 -16.67
C LEU A 406 -2.16 -8.89 -16.50
N TYR A 407 -2.34 -9.66 -17.58
CA TYR A 407 -2.44 -11.13 -17.53
C TYR A 407 -1.72 -11.75 -18.73
N ARG A 408 -0.61 -12.47 -18.49
CA ARG A 408 0.30 -12.93 -19.56
C ARG A 408 0.36 -14.46 -19.71
N GLN A 409 -0.80 -15.08 -19.88
CA GLN A 409 -0.97 -16.45 -20.37
C GLN A 409 -2.07 -16.46 -21.46
N GLU A 410 -2.03 -17.42 -22.39
CA GLU A 410 -2.45 -17.25 -23.80
C GLU A 410 -3.95 -16.95 -24.08
N GLU A 411 -4.81 -16.86 -23.06
CA GLU A 411 -6.29 -16.92 -23.22
C GLU A 411 -7.07 -15.69 -22.74
N TYR A 412 -6.50 -14.80 -21.90
CA TYR A 412 -7.22 -13.64 -21.31
C TYR A 412 -6.42 -12.34 -21.31
N ARG A 413 -7.11 -11.18 -21.38
CA ARG A 413 -6.49 -9.84 -21.33
C ARG A 413 -7.28 -8.84 -20.46
N LEU A 414 -6.55 -8.21 -19.54
CA LEU A 414 -6.93 -7.05 -18.73
C LEU A 414 -5.97 -5.90 -19.09
N LEU A 415 -6.47 -4.70 -19.40
CA LEU A 415 -5.68 -3.63 -20.05
C LEU A 415 -5.80 -2.23 -19.39
N THR A 416 -4.68 -1.49 -19.32
CA THR A 416 -4.59 0.00 -19.18
C THR A 416 -4.46 0.65 -20.59
N VAL A 417 -4.26 1.95 -20.88
CA VAL A 417 -4.14 3.30 -20.23
C VAL A 417 -2.75 3.88 -19.83
N ASN A 418 -2.38 5.07 -20.38
CA ASN A 418 -1.15 5.86 -20.05
C ASN A 418 -0.20 6.46 -21.18
N ASP A 419 -0.62 6.88 -22.40
CA ASP A 419 0.19 7.21 -23.67
C ASP A 419 0.78 6.10 -24.65
N VAL A 420 -0.02 5.50 -25.58
CA VAL A 420 0.40 4.69 -26.79
C VAL A 420 -0.05 5.30 -28.13
N PHE A 421 -1.02 6.22 -28.16
CA PHE A 421 -1.66 6.71 -29.39
C PHE A 421 -0.83 7.74 -30.20
N LYS A 422 0.51 7.60 -30.22
CA LYS A 422 1.39 8.41 -31.05
C LYS A 422 1.34 8.03 -32.54
N GLY A 423 0.29 8.50 -33.21
CA GLY A 423 0.36 8.88 -34.62
C GLY A 423 -0.18 7.88 -35.66
N LEU A 424 -1.41 7.40 -35.51
CA LEU A 424 -2.15 6.75 -36.62
C LEU A 424 -3.58 7.30 -36.73
N ASN A 425 -4.02 7.59 -37.97
CA ASN A 425 -5.40 7.97 -38.29
C ASN A 425 -6.37 6.75 -38.27
N SER A 426 -6.24 5.87 -37.28
CA SER A 426 -7.01 4.62 -37.16
C SER A 426 -7.96 4.70 -35.96
N THR A 427 -9.25 4.92 -36.22
CA THR A 427 -10.32 5.10 -35.21
C THR A 427 -10.75 3.78 -34.51
N SER A 428 -9.91 2.76 -34.51
CA SER A 428 -10.24 1.40 -34.06
C SER A 428 -9.01 0.62 -33.64
N PHE A 429 -9.07 -0.04 -32.48
CA PHE A 429 -8.09 -1.05 -32.04
C PHE A 429 -8.69 -2.46 -32.21
N THR A 430 -7.88 -3.45 -32.58
CA THR A 430 -8.34 -4.82 -32.90
C THR A 430 -7.71 -5.84 -31.95
N LEU A 431 -8.57 -6.53 -31.19
CA LEU A 431 -8.21 -7.57 -30.23
C LEU A 431 -8.46 -8.96 -30.81
N LYS A 432 -7.38 -9.66 -31.17
CA LYS A 432 -7.41 -11.12 -31.39
C LYS A 432 -7.32 -11.87 -30.06
N THR A 433 -8.40 -12.53 -29.66
CA THR A 433 -8.24 -13.81 -28.94
C THR A 433 -7.81 -14.90 -29.94
N VAL A 434 -7.28 -16.05 -29.49
CA VAL A 434 -6.76 -17.11 -30.37
C VAL A 434 -7.24 -18.49 -29.91
N ASP A 435 -7.54 -19.38 -30.86
CA ASP A 435 -8.08 -20.75 -30.67
C ASP A 435 -7.07 -21.76 -31.24
N LEU A 436 -6.76 -22.80 -30.45
CA LEU A 436 -5.71 -23.79 -30.73
C LEU A 436 -6.23 -25.06 -31.44
N THR A 437 -6.94 -24.90 -32.57
CA THR A 437 -7.39 -26.03 -33.40
C THR A 437 -6.56 -26.24 -34.68
N ASN A 438 -5.42 -26.95 -34.50
CA ASN A 438 -4.52 -27.52 -35.52
C ASN A 438 -3.63 -26.58 -36.36
N LEU A 439 -2.32 -26.59 -36.04
CA LEU A 439 -1.38 -27.29 -36.95
C LEU A 439 -0.08 -27.72 -36.25
N MET A 440 0.22 -29.02 -36.29
CA MET A 440 1.41 -29.61 -35.67
C MET A 440 2.71 -29.29 -36.44
N LYS A 441 3.81 -29.04 -35.71
CA LYS A 441 5.11 -29.64 -36.05
C LYS A 441 5.77 -30.27 -34.81
N MET A 442 5.71 -31.61 -34.77
CA MET A 442 6.31 -32.45 -33.74
C MET A 442 7.84 -32.26 -33.62
N LYS A 443 8.37 -32.39 -32.39
CA LYS A 443 9.04 -33.65 -31.97
C LYS A 443 9.44 -33.69 -30.49
N LEU A 444 8.88 -34.65 -29.76
CA LEU A 444 9.38 -35.13 -28.47
C LEU A 444 10.27 -36.38 -28.65
N LYS A 445 11.44 -36.40 -28.00
CA LYS A 445 12.20 -37.59 -27.53
C LYS A 445 13.30 -37.08 -26.60
N LYS A 446 13.31 -37.25 -25.27
CA LYS A 446 12.90 -38.35 -24.35
C LYS A 446 13.90 -39.52 -24.30
N TYR A 447 14.81 -39.47 -23.32
CA TYR A 447 15.48 -40.56 -22.58
C TYR A 447 16.46 -39.91 -21.57
N LYS A 448 16.79 -40.44 -20.38
CA LYS A 448 16.50 -41.76 -19.76
C LYS A 448 16.55 -41.64 -18.22
N TYR A 449 15.61 -42.26 -17.51
CA TYR A 449 15.71 -42.48 -16.05
C TYR A 449 16.42 -43.80 -15.77
N LEU A 450 17.42 -43.80 -14.89
CA LEU A 450 18.16 -44.95 -14.32
C LEU A 450 19.18 -44.38 -13.29
N GLY A 451 19.23 -44.79 -12.02
CA GLY A 451 18.29 -45.62 -11.27
C GLY A 451 18.75 -45.81 -9.80
N THR A 452 17.81 -45.68 -8.85
CA THR A 452 17.81 -46.19 -7.45
C THR A 452 19.14 -46.38 -6.71
N GLY A 453 19.36 -45.61 -5.62
CA GLY A 453 20.46 -45.93 -4.69
C GLY A 453 20.59 -45.09 -3.41
N LYS A 454 19.71 -45.30 -2.42
CA LYS A 454 19.75 -44.74 -1.03
C LYS A 454 19.52 -43.20 -0.99
N MET A 455 18.60 -42.63 -0.22
CA MET A 455 18.20 -42.81 1.19
C MET A 455 19.30 -42.42 2.19
N LEU A 456 18.95 -41.50 3.10
CA LEU A 456 19.81 -40.79 4.06
C LEU A 456 20.66 -39.64 3.45
N VAL A 457 20.78 -38.55 4.20
CA VAL A 457 21.57 -37.32 3.92
C VAL A 457 21.10 -36.42 2.75
N THR A 458 19.81 -36.05 2.73
CA THR A 458 19.42 -34.70 2.22
C THR A 458 18.19 -34.09 2.95
N LEU A 459 17.77 -34.65 4.08
CA LEU A 459 16.71 -34.07 4.94
C LEU A 459 17.29 -32.97 5.88
N ILE A 460 18.27 -32.20 5.38
CA ILE A 460 19.07 -31.21 6.13
C ILE A 460 19.31 -29.93 5.29
N LEU A 461 18.94 -29.90 4.01
CA LEU A 461 19.27 -28.80 3.08
C LEU A 461 18.07 -28.19 2.34
N LEU A 462 16.87 -28.30 2.93
CA LEU A 462 15.74 -27.41 2.63
C LEU A 462 14.90 -27.03 3.87
N VAL A 463 15.39 -27.36 5.07
CA VAL A 463 15.49 -26.34 6.12
C VAL A 463 16.82 -25.65 5.81
N GLY A 464 16.80 -24.49 5.18
CA GLY A 464 18.01 -23.97 4.52
C GLY A 464 17.86 -22.81 3.52
N VAL A 465 16.66 -22.22 3.39
CA VAL A 465 16.56 -20.78 3.17
C VAL A 465 15.82 -20.27 4.38
N SER A 466 16.50 -19.51 5.24
CA SER A 466 15.85 -18.86 6.37
C SER A 466 14.96 -17.76 5.83
N SER A 467 13.65 -17.90 5.93
CA SER A 467 12.85 -16.73 6.27
C SER A 467 13.42 -16.23 7.60
N SER A 468 13.97 -15.02 7.63
CA SER A 468 14.16 -14.33 8.88
C SER A 468 12.81 -14.28 9.57
N LEU A 469 12.73 -14.83 10.78
CA LEU A 469 11.72 -14.34 11.72
C LEU A 469 12.00 -12.84 11.84
N ALA A 470 10.98 -12.03 11.59
CA ALA A 470 11.10 -10.58 11.46
C ALA A 470 10.11 -9.90 12.41
N LEU A 471 10.33 -8.64 12.75
CA LEU A 471 9.33 -7.84 13.48
C LEU A 471 8.15 -7.50 12.56
N ASP A 472 7.25 -8.47 12.39
CA ASP A 472 6.05 -8.32 11.58
C ASP A 472 4.97 -7.50 12.33
N ASN A 473 5.12 -6.18 12.27
CA ASN A 473 4.15 -5.19 12.72
C ASN A 473 3.47 -4.44 11.56
N GLY A 474 3.70 -4.86 10.31
CA GLY A 474 3.17 -4.21 9.11
C GLY A 474 3.76 -2.83 8.78
N LEU A 475 4.75 -2.35 9.54
CA LEU A 475 5.45 -1.09 9.28
C LEU A 475 6.70 -1.30 8.41
N ALA A 476 7.26 -0.19 7.90
CA ALA A 476 8.54 -0.17 7.17
C ALA A 476 8.63 -1.16 5.98
N LEU A 477 7.53 -1.41 5.26
CA LEU A 477 7.53 -2.31 4.09
C LEU A 477 8.44 -1.80 2.94
N THR A 478 8.74 -0.50 2.93
CA THR A 478 9.87 0.14 2.24
C THR A 478 10.77 0.86 3.26
N PRO A 479 12.02 1.24 2.90
CA PRO A 479 12.93 1.92 3.83
C PRO A 479 12.34 3.24 4.36
N PRO A 480 12.39 3.54 5.67
CA PRO A 480 11.75 4.74 6.22
C PRO A 480 12.35 6.04 5.67
N MET A 481 11.49 7.00 5.32
CA MET A 481 11.90 8.32 4.80
C MET A 481 11.44 9.43 5.76
N GLY A 482 12.34 10.34 6.13
CA GLY A 482 12.02 11.38 7.10
C GLY A 482 13.15 12.35 7.41
N TRP A 483 13.11 12.95 8.60
CA TRP A 483 14.06 13.93 9.10
C TRP A 483 14.34 13.72 10.60
N LEU A 484 15.59 13.85 11.04
CA LEU A 484 16.04 13.76 12.44
C LEU A 484 16.86 14.99 12.85
N THR A 485 16.82 15.36 14.13
CA THR A 485 17.58 16.52 14.64
C THR A 485 19.09 16.28 14.78
N TRP A 486 19.56 15.03 14.90
CA TRP A 486 20.89 14.75 15.48
C TRP A 486 22.06 15.37 14.71
N GLU A 487 22.31 15.00 13.45
CA GLU A 487 23.55 15.40 12.78
C GLU A 487 23.71 16.93 12.70
N ARG A 488 22.67 17.64 12.24
CA ARG A 488 22.74 19.11 12.05
C ARG A 488 22.58 19.94 13.33
N PHE A 489 21.81 19.48 14.32
CA PHE A 489 21.44 20.29 15.50
C PHE A 489 21.97 19.75 16.83
N ARG A 490 22.38 18.46 16.87
CA ARG A 490 23.05 17.78 17.99
C ARG A 490 22.34 18.10 19.32
N CYS A 491 23.09 18.39 20.37
CA CYS A 491 22.58 18.76 21.69
C CYS A 491 22.50 20.29 21.91
N ILE A 492 22.15 21.10 20.90
CA ILE A 492 22.02 22.55 21.08
C ILE A 492 20.78 22.85 21.95
N THR A 493 20.99 23.28 23.19
CA THR A 493 19.91 23.55 24.17
C THR A 493 19.80 25.02 24.59
N ASP A 494 20.78 25.88 24.26
CA ASP A 494 20.71 27.32 24.55
C ASP A 494 19.84 28.06 23.53
N CYS A 495 18.51 28.00 23.71
CA CYS A 495 17.55 28.73 22.90
C CYS A 495 17.60 30.26 23.06
N LYS A 496 18.33 30.80 24.06
CA LYS A 496 18.49 32.25 24.23
C LYS A 496 19.60 32.78 23.33
N LYS A 497 20.62 31.95 23.04
CA LYS A 497 21.70 32.25 22.10
C LYS A 497 21.46 31.73 20.67
N TYR A 498 20.78 30.58 20.53
CA TYR A 498 20.54 29.90 19.25
C TYR A 498 19.04 29.58 19.04
N PRO A 499 18.14 30.58 19.04
CA PRO A 499 16.68 30.39 19.07
C PRO A 499 16.10 29.61 17.86
N ASN A 500 16.84 29.55 16.75
CA ASN A 500 16.40 28.85 15.54
C ASN A 500 17.00 27.43 15.41
N GLU A 501 18.05 27.11 16.18
CA GLU A 501 18.82 25.87 16.06
C GLU A 501 18.75 24.99 17.32
N CYS A 502 18.18 25.49 18.42
CA CYS A 502 18.03 24.70 19.63
C CYS A 502 16.93 23.63 19.51
N ILE A 503 17.17 22.46 20.10
CA ILE A 503 16.21 21.36 20.20
C ILE A 503 15.00 21.84 21.02
N SER A 504 13.91 22.16 20.32
CA SER A 504 12.76 22.88 20.88
C SER A 504 11.51 22.71 20.03
N GLU A 505 10.34 22.94 20.63
CA GLU A 505 9.05 22.93 19.95
C GLU A 505 9.03 23.86 18.71
N ASN A 506 9.70 25.01 18.78
CA ASN A 506 9.79 25.96 17.66
C ASN A 506 10.60 25.43 16.47
N LEU A 507 11.71 24.72 16.73
CA LEU A 507 12.49 24.07 15.67
C LEU A 507 11.62 23.00 14.96
N ILE A 508 10.95 22.16 15.74
CA ILE A 508 10.15 21.05 15.22
C ILE A 508 8.94 21.55 14.41
N LYS A 509 8.20 22.56 14.90
CA LYS A 509 7.09 23.16 14.16
C LYS A 509 7.56 23.80 12.86
N ARG A 510 8.69 24.54 12.89
CA ARG A 510 9.34 25.12 11.70
C ARG A 510 9.73 24.06 10.68
N THR A 511 10.34 22.96 11.11
CA THR A 511 10.70 21.84 10.22
C THR A 511 9.44 21.17 9.64
N ALA A 512 8.41 20.91 10.45
CA ALA A 512 7.15 20.29 9.98
C ALA A 512 6.45 21.14 8.90
N ASP A 513 6.38 22.46 9.11
CA ASP A 513 5.85 23.39 8.12
C ASP A 513 6.67 23.39 6.83
N LEU A 514 8.00 23.28 6.90
CA LEU A 514 8.86 23.21 5.71
C LEU A 514 8.75 21.85 4.99
N MET A 515 8.68 20.73 5.72
CA MET A 515 8.52 19.40 5.12
C MET A 515 7.28 19.30 4.24
N VAL A 516 6.16 19.93 4.65
CA VAL A 516 4.96 20.04 3.81
C VAL A 516 5.13 21.11 2.73
N ASN A 517 5.34 22.37 3.09
CA ASN A 517 5.25 23.49 2.13
C ASN A 517 6.34 23.46 1.04
N GLU A 518 7.48 22.83 1.31
CA GLU A 518 8.59 22.71 0.35
C GLU A 518 8.58 21.39 -0.44
N GLY A 519 7.59 20.50 -0.23
CA GLY A 519 7.35 19.30 -1.04
C GLY A 519 8.14 18.05 -0.64
N TYR A 520 8.59 17.94 0.63
CA TYR A 520 9.28 16.74 1.12
C TYR A 520 8.27 15.62 1.46
N LEU A 521 7.12 15.95 2.05
CA LEU A 521 6.04 14.98 2.27
C LEU A 521 5.52 14.41 0.94
N ASP A 522 5.33 15.25 -0.08
CA ASP A 522 4.95 14.87 -1.46
C ASP A 522 6.00 13.98 -2.18
N ALA A 523 7.20 13.85 -1.60
CA ALA A 523 8.29 12.99 -2.06
C ALA A 523 8.50 11.75 -1.15
N GLY A 524 7.65 11.56 -0.13
CA GLY A 524 7.65 10.40 0.76
C GLY A 524 8.29 10.62 2.13
N TYR A 525 8.88 11.78 2.42
CA TYR A 525 9.51 12.06 3.72
C TYR A 525 8.44 12.33 4.81
N GLU A 526 7.89 11.27 5.39
CA GLU A 526 6.76 11.32 6.34
C GLU A 526 7.16 11.42 7.82
N TYR A 527 8.31 10.85 8.25
CA TYR A 527 8.72 10.90 9.66
C TYR A 527 9.46 12.20 10.01
N LEU A 528 9.08 12.85 11.10
CA LEU A 528 9.84 13.95 11.72
C LEU A 528 10.20 13.55 13.15
N GLY A 529 11.47 13.23 13.37
CA GLY A 529 11.99 12.75 14.64
C GLY A 529 12.79 13.77 15.45
N ILE A 530 12.61 13.72 16.77
CA ILE A 530 13.45 14.40 17.76
C ILE A 530 14.45 13.39 18.33
N ASP A 531 15.73 13.71 18.29
CA ASP A 531 16.83 12.90 18.86
C ASP A 531 17.13 13.30 20.33
N ASP A 532 18.29 12.92 20.88
CA ASP A 532 18.69 13.21 22.27
C ASP A 532 18.58 14.71 22.65
N CYS A 533 18.59 14.98 23.96
CA CYS A 533 18.51 16.29 24.59
C CYS A 533 17.13 16.96 24.59
N TRP A 534 16.04 16.24 24.31
CA TRP A 534 14.68 16.78 24.37
C TRP A 534 14.13 16.96 25.81
N LEU A 535 14.59 16.14 26.75
CA LEU A 535 14.06 16.02 28.11
C LEU A 535 14.79 16.85 29.20
N GLU A 536 14.15 16.97 30.35
CA GLU A 536 14.71 17.46 31.61
C GLU A 536 15.83 16.54 32.13
N LYS A 537 16.81 17.08 32.86
CA LYS A 537 17.86 16.28 33.51
C LYS A 537 17.38 15.43 34.70
N LYS A 538 16.07 15.40 34.99
CA LYS A 538 15.43 14.58 36.03
C LYS A 538 14.01 14.18 35.61
N ARG A 539 13.65 12.93 35.90
CA ARG A 539 12.27 12.41 35.83
C ARG A 539 11.34 13.17 36.79
N GLY A 540 10.04 13.11 36.50
CA GLY A 540 8.98 13.71 37.31
C GLY A 540 8.80 13.03 38.67
N PRO A 541 8.00 13.61 39.59
CA PRO A 541 7.69 12.99 40.89
C PRO A 541 6.93 11.66 40.78
N ASP A 542 6.33 11.37 39.62
CA ASP A 542 5.66 10.13 39.25
C ASP A 542 6.57 9.12 38.52
N GLY A 543 7.85 9.46 38.31
CA GLY A 543 8.84 8.62 37.62
C GLY A 543 8.88 8.79 36.10
N ARG A 544 7.89 9.45 35.48
CA ARG A 544 7.87 9.68 34.03
C ARG A 544 9.02 10.58 33.57
N MET A 545 9.42 10.42 32.31
CA MET A 545 10.22 11.43 31.61
C MET A 545 9.41 12.73 31.45
N VAL A 546 10.12 13.85 31.43
CA VAL A 546 9.52 15.18 31.35
C VAL A 546 10.25 15.97 30.27
N PRO A 547 9.58 16.48 29.23
CA PRO A 547 10.22 17.33 28.23
C PRO A 547 10.68 18.65 28.87
N ASP A 548 11.76 19.23 28.37
CA ASP A 548 12.32 20.49 28.89
C ASP A 548 11.29 21.62 28.84
N LYS A 549 11.01 22.24 29.99
CA LYS A 549 9.89 23.18 30.15
C LYS A 549 10.13 24.57 29.57
N GLU A 550 11.38 24.95 29.32
CA GLU A 550 11.66 26.19 28.57
C GLU A 550 11.61 25.96 27.05
N ARG A 551 11.91 24.74 26.59
CA ARG A 551 12.05 24.41 25.16
C ARG A 551 10.84 23.73 24.53
N PHE A 552 10.04 23.03 25.33
CA PHE A 552 8.80 22.35 24.96
C PHE A 552 7.67 22.71 25.94
N PRO A 553 7.31 24.00 26.09
CA PRO A 553 6.40 24.47 27.13
C PRO A 553 4.98 23.89 27.04
N ASN A 554 4.56 23.38 25.87
CA ASN A 554 3.26 22.72 25.69
C ASN A 554 3.31 21.18 25.87
N GLY A 555 4.49 20.60 26.07
CA GLY A 555 4.69 19.14 26.20
C GLY A 555 4.62 18.37 24.87
N MET A 556 5.08 17.11 24.87
CA MET A 556 5.27 16.36 23.63
C MET A 556 3.98 15.93 22.93
N LYS A 557 2.86 15.72 23.63
CA LYS A 557 1.57 15.49 22.96
C LYS A 557 1.16 16.67 22.07
N ALA A 558 1.40 17.92 22.48
CA ALA A 558 1.17 19.11 21.66
C ALA A 558 2.19 19.29 20.51
N VAL A 559 3.30 18.54 20.52
CA VAL A 559 4.24 18.43 19.39
C VAL A 559 3.73 17.37 18.41
N ALA A 560 3.33 16.20 18.91
CA ALA A 560 2.70 15.13 18.14
C ALA A 560 1.44 15.63 17.41
N ASP A 561 0.50 16.25 18.13
CA ASP A 561 -0.71 16.88 17.59
C ASP A 561 -0.39 17.84 16.43
N TYR A 562 0.70 18.61 16.54
CA TYR A 562 1.12 19.51 15.47
C TYR A 562 1.65 18.75 14.26
N ILE A 563 2.53 17.76 14.46
CA ILE A 563 3.11 16.94 13.40
C ILE A 563 1.99 16.17 12.65
N HIS A 564 1.09 15.52 13.39
CA HIS A 564 -0.09 14.83 12.84
C HIS A 564 -1.02 15.79 12.07
N SER A 565 -1.22 17.02 12.56
CA SER A 565 -2.01 18.05 11.84
C SER A 565 -1.40 18.48 10.49
N LYS A 566 -0.17 18.07 10.18
CA LYS A 566 0.52 18.28 8.89
C LYS A 566 0.51 17.05 8.00
N GLY A 567 -0.08 15.92 8.44
CA GLY A 567 0.03 14.63 7.75
C GLY A 567 1.39 13.94 7.90
N LEU A 568 2.21 14.41 8.85
CA LEU A 568 3.51 13.81 9.18
C LEU A 568 3.37 12.83 10.36
N LYS A 569 4.37 11.95 10.51
CA LYS A 569 4.51 10.99 11.61
C LYS A 569 5.53 11.48 12.62
N PHE A 570 5.25 11.36 13.92
CA PHE A 570 6.12 11.84 14.99
C PHE A 570 7.13 10.77 15.41
N GLY A 571 8.42 11.06 15.20
CA GLY A 571 9.51 10.25 15.73
C GLY A 571 10.06 10.80 17.05
N MET A 572 10.48 9.91 17.94
CA MET A 572 11.17 10.28 19.17
C MET A 572 12.36 9.36 19.45
N TYR A 573 13.21 9.80 20.35
CA TYR A 573 14.41 9.13 20.81
C TYR A 573 14.32 8.80 22.29
N GLU A 574 14.83 7.65 22.67
CA GLU A 574 15.29 7.38 24.03
C GLU A 574 16.45 6.38 24.04
N ASP A 575 17.04 6.13 25.22
CA ASP A 575 18.15 5.18 25.38
C ASP A 575 17.76 4.00 26.29
N TYR A 576 18.09 2.77 25.88
CA TYR A 576 17.82 1.56 26.64
C TYR A 576 18.54 1.51 28.01
N GLY A 577 19.64 2.25 28.16
CA GLY A 577 20.46 2.26 29.37
C GLY A 577 19.97 3.17 30.50
N ASN A 578 20.88 3.41 31.45
CA ASN A 578 20.59 4.24 32.63
C ASN A 578 20.47 5.73 32.28
N LEU A 579 21.13 6.15 31.20
CA LEU A 579 21.18 7.52 30.71
C LEU A 579 21.26 7.50 29.18
N THR A 580 20.74 8.55 28.53
CA THR A 580 21.04 8.85 27.12
C THR A 580 22.51 9.21 26.93
N CYS A 581 23.00 9.19 25.70
CA CYS A 581 24.42 9.50 25.40
C CYS A 581 24.86 10.90 25.86
N ALA A 582 23.98 11.92 25.80
CA ALA A 582 24.22 13.26 26.37
C ALA A 582 23.89 13.36 27.88
N GLY A 583 23.65 12.23 28.54
CA GLY A 583 23.48 12.10 29.99
C GLY A 583 22.14 12.59 30.52
N TYR A 584 21.04 12.42 29.79
CA TYR A 584 19.68 12.58 30.30
C TYR A 584 19.16 11.23 30.84
N PRO A 585 18.05 11.15 31.61
CA PRO A 585 17.55 9.87 32.13
C PRO A 585 17.12 8.91 31.02
N GLY A 586 17.74 7.72 30.92
CA GLY A 586 17.32 6.65 30.01
C GLY A 586 16.22 5.75 30.60
N VAL A 587 15.75 4.75 29.84
CA VAL A 587 14.53 3.97 30.18
C VAL A 587 14.77 2.75 31.09
N LEU A 588 16.01 2.38 31.40
CA LEU A 588 16.30 1.16 32.17
C LEU A 588 15.60 1.17 33.54
N GLY A 589 14.89 0.08 33.86
CA GLY A 589 14.06 -0.06 35.06
C GLY A 589 12.77 0.77 35.07
N ASN A 590 12.46 1.49 33.99
CA ASN A 590 11.27 2.33 33.80
C ASN A 590 10.52 1.97 32.51
N GLU A 591 10.90 0.88 31.83
CA GLU A 591 10.60 0.59 30.43
C GLU A 591 9.09 0.65 30.14
N ARG A 592 8.26 0.04 31.00
CA ARG A 592 6.80 0.03 30.87
C ARG A 592 6.16 1.40 31.09
N LEU A 593 6.74 2.24 31.96
CA LEU A 593 6.25 3.59 32.23
C LEU A 593 6.56 4.54 31.08
N ASP A 594 7.74 4.36 30.48
CA ASP A 594 8.19 5.17 29.34
C ASP A 594 7.50 4.76 28.05
N ILE A 595 7.33 3.45 27.79
CA ILE A 595 6.48 2.93 26.70
C ILE A 595 5.05 3.45 26.83
N GLN A 596 4.45 3.43 28.03
CA GLN A 596 3.12 4.04 28.22
C GLN A 596 3.15 5.55 27.94
N THR A 597 4.22 6.26 28.33
CA THR A 597 4.36 7.70 28.05
C THR A 597 4.51 7.99 26.55
N PHE A 598 5.12 7.09 25.78
CA PHE A 598 5.19 7.17 24.32
C PHE A 598 3.81 6.98 23.67
N VAL A 599 2.99 6.08 24.21
CA VAL A 599 1.59 5.89 23.77
C VAL A 599 0.71 7.07 24.19
N ASP A 600 0.88 7.59 25.41
CA ASP A 600 0.19 8.78 25.94
C ASP A 600 0.50 10.06 25.12
N TRP A 601 1.66 10.09 24.44
CA TRP A 601 2.06 11.17 23.53
C TRP A 601 1.82 10.85 22.05
N GLU A 602 1.35 9.65 21.73
CA GLU A 602 1.02 9.19 20.39
C GLU A 602 2.19 9.28 19.38
N ILE A 603 3.39 8.82 19.77
CA ILE A 603 4.52 8.72 18.83
C ILE A 603 4.28 7.62 17.77
N ASP A 604 4.92 7.72 16.62
CA ASP A 604 4.80 6.79 15.48
C ASP A 604 6.13 6.09 15.13
N TYR A 605 7.25 6.62 15.65
CA TYR A 605 8.60 6.09 15.46
C TYR A 605 9.39 6.26 16.75
N LEU A 606 10.19 5.26 17.12
CA LEU A 606 11.10 5.29 18.25
C LEU A 606 12.51 4.83 17.83
N LYS A 607 13.49 5.74 17.91
CA LYS A 607 14.91 5.38 17.98
C LYS A 607 15.22 5.00 19.43
N LEU A 608 15.68 3.77 19.65
CA LEU A 608 16.18 3.31 20.94
C LEU A 608 17.70 3.14 20.88
N ASP A 609 18.39 3.90 21.72
CA ASP A 609 19.84 4.00 21.79
C ASP A 609 20.44 3.06 22.87
N GLY A 610 21.76 3.05 23.02
CA GLY A 610 22.48 2.02 23.79
C GLY A 610 23.64 2.50 24.67
N CYS A 611 23.72 3.79 25.02
CA CYS A 611 24.70 4.28 25.97
C CYS A 611 24.42 3.78 27.41
N TYR A 612 25.42 3.81 28.29
CA TYR A 612 25.28 3.51 29.72
C TYR A 612 24.62 2.16 30.10
N ILE A 613 24.68 1.17 29.20
CA ILE A 613 24.36 -0.25 29.41
C ILE A 613 25.51 -1.13 28.92
N ASN A 614 25.55 -2.40 29.34
CA ASN A 614 26.51 -3.38 28.81
C ASN A 614 25.98 -3.96 27.49
N PRO A 615 26.73 -3.94 26.37
CA PRO A 615 26.28 -4.51 25.08
C PRO A 615 25.88 -5.99 25.14
N SER A 616 26.39 -6.78 26.10
CA SER A 616 25.96 -8.17 26.33
C SER A 616 24.60 -8.31 27.05
N ALA A 617 23.94 -7.20 27.40
CA ALA A 617 22.56 -7.19 27.89
C ALA A 617 21.54 -6.86 26.78
N MET A 618 22.00 -6.36 25.63
CA MET A 618 21.12 -5.91 24.54
C MET A 618 20.36 -7.07 23.90
N ASP A 619 21.00 -8.25 23.81
CA ASP A 619 20.44 -9.50 23.29
C ASP A 619 19.14 -9.96 23.98
N ALA A 620 18.92 -9.52 25.22
CA ALA A 620 17.66 -9.72 25.94
C ALA A 620 16.83 -8.43 26.05
N GLY A 621 17.50 -7.27 26.16
CA GLY A 621 16.86 -5.99 26.41
C GLY A 621 16.07 -5.44 25.22
N TYR A 622 16.71 -5.32 24.05
CA TYR A 622 16.06 -4.77 22.86
C TYR A 622 14.86 -5.62 22.38
N PRO A 623 14.93 -6.97 22.38
CA PRO A 623 13.76 -7.82 22.10
C PRO A 623 12.64 -7.68 23.13
N ALA A 624 12.97 -7.64 24.43
CA ALA A 624 11.96 -7.48 25.48
C ALA A 624 11.28 -6.10 25.39
N PHE A 625 12.03 -5.05 25.07
CA PHE A 625 11.51 -3.71 24.89
C PHE A 625 10.62 -3.61 23.64
N GLY A 626 11.06 -4.13 22.49
CA GLY A 626 10.27 -4.17 21.25
C GLY A 626 8.97 -4.96 21.42
N LYS A 627 9.01 -6.09 22.15
CA LYS A 627 7.78 -6.83 22.51
C LYS A 627 6.86 -6.01 23.41
N MET A 628 7.38 -5.32 24.44
CA MET A 628 6.56 -4.47 25.30
C MET A 628 5.96 -3.26 24.56
N LEU A 629 6.63 -2.76 23.52
CA LEU A 629 6.13 -1.71 22.63
C LEU A 629 4.96 -2.24 21.77
N ASN A 630 5.13 -3.40 21.15
CA ASN A 630 4.08 -4.05 20.34
C ASN A 630 2.86 -4.50 21.19
N ASP A 631 3.10 -4.96 22.43
CA ASP A 631 2.05 -5.32 23.41
C ASP A 631 1.11 -4.14 23.76
N THR A 632 1.42 -2.90 23.38
CA THR A 632 0.52 -1.74 23.55
C THR A 632 -0.62 -1.67 22.52
N GLY A 633 -0.46 -2.34 21.37
CA GLY A 633 -1.38 -2.22 20.24
C GLY A 633 -1.26 -0.92 19.44
N ARG A 634 -0.40 0.05 19.83
CA ARG A 634 -0.08 1.19 18.96
C ARG A 634 1.04 0.79 18.01
N GLN A 635 0.83 1.06 16.72
CA GLN A 635 1.87 0.88 15.70
C GLN A 635 2.94 1.95 15.84
N ILE A 636 4.15 1.55 16.21
CA ILE A 636 5.33 2.40 16.40
C ILE A 636 6.51 1.72 15.70
N LEU A 637 7.15 2.44 14.77
CA LEU A 637 8.32 1.96 14.04
C LEU A 637 9.52 1.91 14.98
N TYR A 638 10.09 0.73 15.19
CA TYR A 638 11.14 0.50 16.18
C TYR A 638 12.53 0.46 15.53
N SER A 639 13.34 1.48 15.80
CA SER A 639 14.71 1.66 15.27
C SER A 639 15.74 1.38 16.37
N CYS A 640 16.57 0.35 16.18
CA CYS A 640 17.46 -0.17 17.22
C CYS A 640 18.94 0.18 17.00
N SER A 641 19.60 0.83 17.97
CA SER A 641 21.06 1.06 17.90
C SER A 641 21.91 -0.14 18.36
N TRP A 642 21.28 -1.21 18.84
CA TRP A 642 21.89 -2.46 19.35
C TRP A 642 23.17 -2.93 18.60
N PRO A 643 23.17 -3.16 17.27
CA PRO A 643 24.38 -3.68 16.60
C PRO A 643 25.59 -2.75 16.70
N ALA A 644 25.44 -1.43 16.57
CA ALA A 644 26.58 -0.49 16.63
C ALA A 644 27.37 -0.60 17.95
N TYR A 645 26.68 -0.72 19.09
CA TYR A 645 27.32 -0.86 20.41
C TYR A 645 28.00 -2.21 20.60
N GLN A 646 27.48 -3.28 19.98
CA GLN A 646 28.14 -4.58 19.98
C GLN A 646 29.39 -4.55 19.11
N GLU A 647 29.34 -3.92 17.94
CA GLU A 647 30.48 -3.79 17.03
C GLU A 647 31.65 -2.96 17.64
N ASP A 648 31.38 -1.84 18.33
CA ASP A 648 32.43 -1.09 19.08
C ASP A 648 33.05 -1.95 20.21
N ALA A 649 32.20 -2.67 20.95
CA ALA A 649 32.60 -3.65 21.94
C ALA A 649 33.30 -4.90 21.35
N LYS A 650 33.37 -5.01 20.01
CA LYS A 650 33.93 -6.15 19.24
C LYS A 650 33.23 -7.48 19.51
N MET A 651 31.95 -7.39 19.84
CA MET A 651 30.99 -8.49 19.76
C MET A 651 30.43 -8.55 18.34
N LEU A 652 30.18 -9.76 17.83
CA LEU A 652 29.53 -9.95 16.53
C LEU A 652 28.00 -9.95 16.73
N PRO A 653 27.22 -9.01 16.15
CA PRO A 653 25.78 -8.97 16.37
C PRO A 653 25.04 -10.10 15.63
N ASP A 654 23.97 -10.61 16.22
CA ASP A 654 23.06 -11.55 15.56
C ASP A 654 22.00 -10.80 14.75
N TYR A 655 22.33 -10.52 13.49
CA TYR A 655 21.43 -9.86 12.54
C TYR A 655 20.15 -10.65 12.22
N SER A 656 20.06 -11.93 12.62
CA SER A 656 18.81 -12.71 12.54
C SER A 656 17.86 -12.27 13.67
N ALA A 657 18.35 -12.25 14.91
CA ALA A 657 17.57 -11.82 16.08
C ALA A 657 17.28 -10.31 16.06
N ILE A 658 18.16 -9.49 15.49
CA ILE A 658 17.90 -8.06 15.30
C ILE A 658 16.77 -7.85 14.28
N ALA A 659 16.75 -8.59 13.17
CA ALA A 659 15.64 -8.54 12.22
C ALA A 659 14.31 -9.02 12.83
N GLU A 660 14.34 -10.03 13.70
CA GLU A 660 13.16 -10.55 14.44
C GLU A 660 12.51 -9.50 15.35
N HIS A 661 13.26 -8.47 15.74
CA HIS A 661 12.88 -7.61 16.86
C HIS A 661 12.99 -6.10 16.59
N CYS A 662 13.38 -5.67 15.38
CA CYS A 662 13.60 -4.27 15.02
C CYS A 662 13.16 -3.99 13.57
N ASN A 663 12.52 -2.85 13.31
CA ASN A 663 12.16 -2.45 11.93
C ASN A 663 13.34 -1.86 11.16
N MET A 664 14.31 -1.29 11.86
CA MET A 664 15.59 -0.87 11.30
C MET A 664 16.65 -0.85 12.39
N TRP A 665 17.94 -0.88 12.03
CA TRP A 665 19.02 -0.89 13.01
C TRP A 665 20.30 -0.19 12.56
N ARG A 666 20.82 0.69 13.43
CA ARG A 666 22.10 1.39 13.22
C ARG A 666 23.26 0.41 13.36
N ASN A 667 23.90 0.10 12.24
CA ASN A 667 24.90 -0.98 12.17
C ASN A 667 26.27 -0.64 12.80
N TRP A 668 26.66 0.63 12.80
CA TRP A 668 28.05 1.07 13.01
C TRP A 668 28.10 2.54 13.49
N ASP A 669 29.32 3.10 13.62
CA ASP A 669 29.63 4.49 14.00
C ASP A 669 28.62 5.54 13.50
N ASP A 670 28.39 6.60 14.29
CA ASP A 670 27.67 7.80 13.87
C ASP A 670 28.33 8.46 12.64
N ILE A 671 27.49 8.96 11.73
CA ILE A 671 27.93 9.80 10.63
C ILE A 671 28.24 11.22 11.13
N GLU A 672 29.24 11.83 10.50
CA GLU A 672 29.76 13.15 10.86
C GLU A 672 29.93 13.94 9.56
N ASP A 673 29.44 15.19 9.50
CA ASP A 673 29.41 16.07 8.32
C ASP A 673 30.78 16.25 7.63
N SER A 674 31.15 15.25 6.82
CA SER A 674 32.45 15.10 6.21
C SER A 674 32.46 13.97 5.19
N TRP A 675 33.16 14.17 4.08
CA TRP A 675 33.46 13.11 3.11
C TRP A 675 34.21 11.92 3.75
N ALA A 676 34.98 12.15 4.80
CA ALA A 676 35.75 11.13 5.50
C ALA A 676 34.89 10.15 6.30
N SER A 677 33.86 10.62 7.02
CA SER A 677 32.93 9.72 7.73
C SER A 677 32.03 8.97 6.75
N LEU A 678 31.44 9.68 5.78
CA LEU A 678 30.64 9.08 4.71
C LEU A 678 31.39 7.93 3.99
N THR A 679 32.63 8.17 3.54
CA THR A 679 33.42 7.11 2.91
C THR A 679 33.87 6.02 3.88
N LYS A 680 34.08 6.29 5.18
CA LYS A 680 34.34 5.25 6.19
C LYS A 680 33.15 4.28 6.31
N ILE A 681 31.93 4.81 6.44
CA ILE A 681 30.69 4.02 6.54
C ILE A 681 30.45 3.24 5.24
N MET A 682 30.53 3.90 4.07
CA MET A 682 30.40 3.22 2.77
C MET A 682 31.42 2.08 2.58
N ASN A 683 32.67 2.31 2.98
CA ASN A 683 33.70 1.27 2.91
C ASN A 683 33.33 0.10 3.84
N TRP A 684 32.97 0.36 5.10
CA TRP A 684 32.58 -0.67 6.06
C TRP A 684 31.36 -1.48 5.60
N PHE A 685 30.30 -0.83 5.13
CA PHE A 685 29.10 -1.52 4.62
C PHE A 685 29.44 -2.43 3.45
N GLY A 686 30.20 -1.94 2.47
CA GLY A 686 30.63 -2.74 1.33
C GLY A 686 31.68 -3.82 1.65
N ASP A 687 32.43 -3.66 2.74
CA ASP A 687 33.42 -4.63 3.24
C ASP A 687 32.75 -5.72 4.12
N ASN A 688 31.55 -5.46 4.66
CA ASN A 688 30.76 -6.40 5.49
C ASN A 688 29.47 -6.90 4.83
N GLN A 689 29.17 -6.49 3.59
CA GLN A 689 27.85 -6.67 2.95
C GLN A 689 27.30 -8.11 3.00
N ASP A 690 28.17 -9.13 2.89
CA ASP A 690 27.80 -10.55 2.88
C ASP A 690 27.09 -11.01 4.17
N ARG A 691 27.33 -10.33 5.30
CA ARG A 691 26.65 -10.60 6.60
C ARG A 691 25.56 -9.59 6.95
N LEU A 692 25.28 -8.62 6.07
CA LEU A 692 24.31 -7.53 6.32
C LEU A 692 23.14 -7.61 5.34
N ALA A 693 23.42 -7.66 4.04
CA ALA A 693 22.42 -7.49 2.99
C ALA A 693 21.37 -8.61 2.94
N GLN A 694 21.70 -9.81 3.43
CA GLN A 694 20.73 -10.93 3.53
C GLN A 694 19.67 -10.71 4.62
N HIS A 695 19.89 -9.75 5.54
CA HIS A 695 18.98 -9.43 6.64
C HIS A 695 18.17 -8.16 6.38
N ALA A 696 18.38 -7.45 5.27
CA ALA A 696 17.55 -6.31 4.87
C ALA A 696 16.40 -6.75 3.96
N GLY A 697 15.18 -6.31 4.28
CA GLY A 697 13.96 -6.63 3.54
C GLY A 697 12.76 -5.81 4.02
N PRO A 698 11.59 -5.98 3.39
CA PRO A 698 10.35 -5.33 3.81
C PRO A 698 10.06 -5.57 5.30
N GLY A 699 9.96 -4.49 6.06
CA GLY A 699 9.75 -4.48 7.51
C GLY A 699 11.01 -4.46 8.36
N HIS A 700 12.22 -4.65 7.80
CA HIS A 700 13.46 -4.85 8.57
C HIS A 700 14.74 -4.40 7.81
N TRP A 701 15.33 -3.24 8.18
CA TRP A 701 16.41 -2.58 7.39
C TRP A 701 17.74 -2.34 8.12
N ASN A 702 18.85 -2.49 7.39
CA ASN A 702 20.16 -1.97 7.82
C ASN A 702 20.18 -0.43 7.71
N ASP A 703 20.65 0.27 8.74
CA ASP A 703 20.77 1.73 8.78
C ASP A 703 22.25 2.20 8.79
N PRO A 704 22.75 2.77 7.67
CA PRO A 704 24.04 3.44 7.55
C PRO A 704 24.05 4.89 8.06
N ASP A 705 23.02 5.32 8.79
CA ASP A 705 22.86 6.65 9.41
C ASP A 705 22.45 7.78 8.44
N MET A 706 22.17 8.96 9.01
CA MET A 706 21.50 10.09 8.36
C MET A 706 22.15 10.64 7.07
N LEU A 707 21.31 11.27 6.24
CA LEU A 707 21.74 12.04 5.06
C LEU A 707 22.29 13.41 5.46
N LEU A 708 23.56 13.67 5.11
CA LEU A 708 24.30 14.94 5.31
C LEU A 708 23.92 16.03 4.28
N ILE A 709 22.92 15.75 3.44
CA ILE A 709 22.70 16.44 2.16
C ILE A 709 22.17 17.86 2.42
N GLY A 710 23.04 18.85 2.22
CA GLY A 710 22.74 20.27 2.44
C GLY A 710 23.38 20.90 3.67
N ASN A 711 24.21 20.14 4.42
CA ASN A 711 25.04 20.68 5.51
C ASN A 711 26.33 21.34 4.95
N PHE A 712 27.47 21.19 5.62
CA PHE A 712 28.67 22.00 5.39
C PHE A 712 29.87 21.19 4.83
N GLY A 713 29.95 19.89 5.10
CA GLY A 713 31.09 19.03 4.85
C GLY A 713 31.07 18.22 3.55
N LEU A 714 29.94 18.19 2.83
CA LEU A 714 29.82 17.57 1.51
C LEU A 714 29.68 18.60 0.37
N THR A 715 30.32 18.31 -0.76
CA THR A 715 30.04 18.98 -2.05
C THR A 715 28.78 18.40 -2.72
N GLU A 716 28.28 19.03 -3.78
CA GLU A 716 27.14 18.50 -4.54
C GLU A 716 27.42 17.09 -5.10
N ASP A 717 28.60 16.88 -5.71
CA ASP A 717 29.06 15.57 -6.18
C ASP A 717 29.01 14.49 -5.06
N GLN A 718 29.44 14.86 -3.85
CA GLN A 718 29.50 13.96 -2.69
C GLN A 718 28.12 13.69 -2.08
N ALA A 719 27.22 14.68 -2.09
CA ALA A 719 25.83 14.51 -1.72
C ALA A 719 25.09 13.58 -2.71
N ARG A 720 25.38 13.71 -4.01
CA ARG A 720 24.89 12.77 -5.04
C ARG A 720 25.41 11.35 -4.79
N VAL A 721 26.67 11.18 -4.34
CA VAL A 721 27.20 9.86 -3.93
C VAL A 721 26.40 9.29 -2.77
N GLN A 722 26.17 10.04 -1.68
CA GLN A 722 25.45 9.53 -0.51
C GLN A 722 24.05 9.05 -0.90
N MET A 723 23.26 9.90 -1.57
CA MET A 723 21.89 9.57 -1.98
C MET A 723 21.84 8.33 -2.88
N ALA A 724 22.77 8.20 -3.83
CA ALA A 724 22.84 7.05 -4.74
C ALA A 724 23.20 5.75 -4.01
N VAL A 725 24.17 5.79 -3.09
CA VAL A 725 24.63 4.59 -2.36
C VAL A 725 23.60 4.17 -1.30
N TRP A 726 22.97 5.11 -0.58
CA TRP A 726 21.86 4.81 0.34
C TRP A 726 20.66 4.19 -0.41
N SER A 727 20.36 4.69 -1.61
CA SER A 727 19.28 4.12 -2.45
C SER A 727 19.58 2.70 -2.91
N ILE A 728 20.85 2.39 -3.25
CA ILE A 728 21.28 1.01 -3.56
C ILE A 728 21.28 0.13 -2.30
N LEU A 729 21.71 0.65 -1.15
CA LEU A 729 21.74 -0.11 0.11
C LEU A 729 20.33 -0.43 0.67
N ALA A 730 19.26 0.10 0.09
CA ALA A 730 17.92 0.10 0.68
C ALA A 730 17.90 0.70 2.11
N ALA A 731 18.74 1.72 2.32
CA ALA A 731 18.88 2.42 3.58
C ALA A 731 17.67 3.33 3.87
N PRO A 732 17.34 3.59 5.14
CA PRO A 732 16.46 4.70 5.50
C PRO A 732 16.96 6.03 4.91
N LEU A 733 16.05 6.88 4.41
CA LEU A 733 16.37 8.23 3.92
C LEU A 733 15.99 9.25 4.99
N LEU A 734 16.74 9.24 6.09
CA LEU A 734 16.55 10.16 7.22
C LEU A 734 17.46 11.39 7.05
N MET A 735 16.86 12.51 6.65
CA MET A 735 17.55 13.80 6.50
C MET A 735 17.99 14.35 7.85
N SER A 736 19.12 15.07 7.93
CA SER A 736 19.37 15.96 9.08
C SER A 736 20.02 17.24 8.59
N VAL A 737 19.20 18.25 8.31
CA VAL A 737 19.61 19.51 7.65
C VAL A 737 18.60 20.62 7.96
N ASP A 738 19.04 21.89 8.00
CA ASP A 738 18.13 23.02 8.20
C ASP A 738 17.41 23.40 6.89
N LEU A 739 16.18 22.90 6.75
CA LEU A 739 15.31 23.10 5.59
C LEU A 739 14.98 24.57 5.27
N ALA A 740 15.19 25.53 6.19
CA ALA A 740 15.00 26.95 5.89
C ALA A 740 16.23 27.60 5.23
N THR A 741 17.36 26.89 5.18
CA THR A 741 18.64 27.39 4.64
C THR A 741 19.30 26.43 3.63
N ILE A 742 18.71 25.25 3.41
CA ILE A 742 19.16 24.30 2.39
C ILE A 742 19.16 24.95 1.01
N LYS A 743 20.24 24.74 0.25
CA LYS A 743 20.40 25.32 -1.08
C LYS A 743 19.60 24.52 -2.13
N PRO A 744 19.14 25.14 -3.22
CA PRO A 744 18.33 24.47 -4.25
C PRO A 744 18.97 23.21 -4.84
N GLU A 745 20.29 23.19 -5.02
CA GLU A 745 21.04 22.03 -5.52
C GLU A 745 20.92 20.80 -4.60
N PHE A 746 20.99 20.98 -3.28
CA PHE A 746 20.85 19.89 -2.32
C PHE A 746 19.38 19.47 -2.12
N LYS A 747 18.45 20.44 -2.15
CA LYS A 747 17.01 20.15 -2.18
C LYS A 747 16.63 19.31 -3.42
N ALA A 748 17.22 19.59 -4.58
CA ALA A 748 16.96 18.84 -5.81
C ALA A 748 17.50 17.38 -5.75
N ILE A 749 18.59 17.12 -5.02
CA ILE A 749 19.06 15.75 -4.77
C ILE A 749 18.08 14.98 -3.88
N LEU A 750 17.62 15.60 -2.79
CA LEU A 750 16.68 14.98 -1.84
C LEU A 750 15.31 14.72 -2.49
N LEU A 751 14.78 15.63 -3.30
CA LEU A 751 13.49 15.48 -3.96
C LEU A 751 13.55 14.73 -5.31
N ASN A 752 14.65 14.04 -5.62
CA ASN A 752 14.81 13.32 -6.88
C ASN A 752 13.96 12.03 -6.89
N LYS A 753 12.75 12.12 -7.45
CA LYS A 753 11.77 11.02 -7.52
C LYS A 753 12.33 9.74 -8.16
N ASP A 754 13.20 9.83 -9.15
CA ASP A 754 13.76 8.64 -9.82
C ASP A 754 14.79 7.90 -8.93
N VAL A 755 15.50 8.65 -8.07
CA VAL A 755 16.42 8.09 -7.08
C VAL A 755 15.66 7.55 -5.87
N ILE A 756 14.64 8.26 -5.40
CA ILE A 756 13.71 7.79 -4.37
C ILE A 756 13.04 6.48 -4.81
N ALA A 757 12.60 6.36 -6.07
CA ALA A 757 12.00 5.14 -6.61
C ALA A 757 12.95 3.93 -6.63
N VAL A 758 14.27 4.14 -6.67
CA VAL A 758 15.25 3.06 -6.46
C VAL A 758 15.34 2.67 -4.99
N ASN A 759 15.32 3.64 -4.08
CA ASN A 759 15.34 3.37 -2.63
C ASN A 759 14.08 2.60 -2.18
N GLN A 760 12.90 3.11 -2.57
CA GLN A 760 11.57 2.61 -2.25
C GLN A 760 11.13 1.40 -3.10
N ASP A 761 12.02 0.77 -3.85
CA ASP A 761 11.67 -0.36 -4.73
C ASP A 761 11.11 -1.56 -3.92
N PRO A 762 9.88 -2.03 -4.22
CA PRO A 762 9.14 -2.99 -3.40
C PRO A 762 9.67 -4.43 -3.46
N LEU A 763 10.74 -4.72 -4.21
CA LEU A 763 11.49 -5.98 -4.03
C LEU A 763 12.20 -5.99 -2.67
N GLY A 764 12.46 -4.82 -2.08
CA GLY A 764 13.05 -4.63 -0.76
C GLY A 764 14.47 -5.17 -0.59
N LYS A 765 15.12 -5.64 -1.66
CA LYS A 765 16.46 -6.23 -1.57
C LYS A 765 17.53 -5.15 -1.58
N GLN A 766 18.28 -5.09 -0.49
CA GLN A 766 19.53 -4.34 -0.40
C GLN A 766 20.49 -4.76 -1.53
N GLY A 767 21.03 -3.77 -2.23
CA GLY A 767 22.09 -3.93 -3.21
C GLY A 767 23.49 -4.03 -2.59
N LEU A 768 24.46 -4.34 -3.44
CA LEU A 768 25.83 -4.69 -3.06
C LEU A 768 26.83 -3.79 -3.78
N ARG A 769 28.03 -3.62 -3.19
CA ARG A 769 29.21 -3.21 -3.94
C ARG A 769 29.75 -4.42 -4.70
N VAL A 770 29.55 -4.40 -6.01
CA VAL A 770 29.83 -5.53 -6.91
C VAL A 770 31.25 -5.51 -7.49
N TRP A 771 31.92 -4.36 -7.47
CA TRP A 771 33.28 -4.18 -7.96
C TRP A 771 33.98 -3.01 -7.24
N LYS A 772 35.29 -3.12 -7.04
CA LYS A 772 36.15 -2.08 -6.43
C LYS A 772 37.57 -2.20 -6.95
N LYS A 773 38.26 -1.08 -7.16
CA LYS A 773 39.69 -1.10 -7.55
C LYS A 773 40.55 -0.07 -6.82
N THR A 774 41.54 -0.56 -6.08
CA THR A 774 42.50 0.21 -5.27
C THR A 774 43.80 0.54 -6.00
N ASP A 775 44.19 -0.23 -7.02
CA ASP A 775 45.44 -0.02 -7.79
C ASP A 775 45.49 1.35 -8.50
N ARG A 776 46.71 1.85 -8.76
CA ARG A 776 46.94 3.07 -9.55
C ARG A 776 46.51 2.90 -11.02
N GLY A 777 45.88 3.92 -11.59
CA GLY A 777 45.45 3.95 -12.99
C GLY A 777 44.25 4.86 -13.23
N VAL A 778 43.64 4.77 -14.42
CA VAL A 778 42.40 5.51 -14.76
C VAL A 778 41.24 5.05 -13.84
N ARG A 779 41.11 3.73 -13.67
CA ARG A 779 40.13 3.04 -12.82
C ARG A 779 40.47 3.03 -11.30
N SER A 780 41.40 3.88 -10.83
CA SER A 780 41.86 3.90 -9.43
C SER A 780 40.82 4.53 -8.51
N ARG A 781 40.59 3.93 -7.33
CA ARG A 781 39.60 4.36 -6.33
C ARG A 781 38.17 4.48 -6.88
N LEU A 782 37.85 3.69 -7.90
CA LEU A 782 36.48 3.53 -8.39
C LEU A 782 35.82 2.32 -7.71
N GLU A 783 34.51 2.41 -7.53
CA GLU A 783 33.62 1.36 -7.04
C GLU A 783 32.38 1.27 -7.94
N ILE A 784 31.80 0.08 -8.06
CA ILE A 784 30.47 -0.12 -8.66
C ILE A 784 29.56 -0.72 -7.61
N TRP A 785 28.41 -0.11 -7.43
CA TRP A 785 27.33 -0.54 -6.56
C TRP A 785 26.12 -0.90 -7.42
N ASN A 786 25.39 -1.97 -7.09
CA ASN A 786 24.26 -2.50 -7.87
C ASN A 786 23.11 -2.95 -6.95
N ARG A 787 21.88 -2.51 -7.23
CA ARG A 787 20.62 -3.05 -6.69
C ARG A 787 19.75 -3.58 -7.82
N LYS A 788 19.24 -4.81 -7.69
CA LYS A 788 18.17 -5.33 -8.55
C LYS A 788 16.81 -4.79 -8.09
N LEU A 789 15.95 -4.43 -9.04
CA LEU A 789 14.63 -3.85 -8.83
C LEU A 789 13.50 -4.84 -9.12
N HIS A 790 12.29 -4.53 -8.63
CA HIS A 790 11.11 -5.41 -8.73
C HIS A 790 10.65 -5.66 -10.18
N ASP A 791 10.81 -4.67 -11.05
CA ASP A 791 10.50 -4.70 -12.49
C ASP A 791 11.53 -5.51 -13.31
N GLY A 792 12.59 -6.02 -12.67
CA GLY A 792 13.67 -6.74 -13.32
C GLY A 792 14.79 -5.86 -13.87
N ALA A 793 14.68 -4.52 -13.75
CA ALA A 793 15.76 -3.60 -14.01
C ALA A 793 16.81 -3.61 -12.89
N TYR A 794 17.91 -2.90 -13.12
CA TYR A 794 19.04 -2.81 -12.21
C TYR A 794 19.46 -1.34 -12.03
N ALA A 795 19.55 -0.87 -10.79
CA ALA A 795 20.13 0.44 -10.48
C ALA A 795 21.63 0.28 -10.20
N VAL A 796 22.47 0.99 -10.94
CA VAL A 796 23.94 0.84 -10.90
C VAL A 796 24.61 2.20 -10.71
N ALA A 797 25.37 2.35 -9.62
CA ALA A 797 26.13 3.55 -9.30
C ALA A 797 27.64 3.31 -9.47
N PHE A 798 28.27 4.11 -10.33
CA PHE A 798 29.71 4.18 -10.52
C PHE A 798 30.24 5.30 -9.64
N VAL A 799 30.87 4.95 -8.53
CA VAL A 799 31.33 5.88 -7.49
C VAL A 799 32.84 6.08 -7.60
N SER A 800 33.29 7.31 -7.38
CA SER A 800 34.70 7.70 -7.42
C SER A 800 35.16 8.21 -6.06
N GLN A 801 35.91 7.41 -5.32
CA GLN A 801 36.63 7.85 -4.10
C GLN A 801 37.97 8.55 -4.45
N ARG A 802 38.06 9.18 -5.62
CA ARG A 802 39.22 10.00 -6.02
C ARG A 802 39.11 11.42 -5.49
N ASP A 803 40.22 11.98 -5.04
CA ASP A 803 40.39 13.39 -4.65
C ASP A 803 41.22 14.19 -5.68
N ASP A 804 41.48 13.60 -6.86
CA ASP A 804 42.50 14.06 -7.80
C ASP A 804 42.00 14.22 -9.25
N GLY A 805 42.49 15.27 -9.91
CA GLY A 805 42.49 15.39 -11.37
C GLY A 805 41.21 15.92 -11.99
N ILE A 806 40.69 15.18 -12.97
CA ILE A 806 39.55 15.55 -13.84
C ILE A 806 38.57 14.37 -13.92
N PRO A 807 37.34 14.55 -14.43
CA PRO A 807 36.42 13.43 -14.61
C PRO A 807 36.98 12.43 -15.64
N TYR A 808 37.26 11.20 -15.19
CA TYR A 808 37.91 10.15 -15.99
C TYR A 808 36.88 9.27 -16.69
N ALA A 809 37.07 9.05 -17.99
CA ALA A 809 36.32 8.04 -18.73
C ALA A 809 36.85 6.64 -18.38
N ALA A 810 35.95 5.74 -17.99
CA ALA A 810 36.25 4.35 -17.67
C ALA A 810 35.22 3.44 -18.34
N ASN A 811 35.72 2.40 -19.01
CA ASN A 811 34.90 1.37 -19.64
C ASN A 811 34.70 0.20 -18.66
N PHE A 812 33.51 -0.39 -18.64
CA PHE A 812 33.13 -1.50 -17.76
C PHE A 812 32.39 -2.61 -18.51
N THR A 813 32.58 -3.85 -18.08
CA THR A 813 31.85 -5.01 -18.60
C THR A 813 30.61 -5.34 -17.78
N ASP A 814 29.64 -6.03 -18.39
CA ASP A 814 28.47 -6.62 -17.72
C ASP A 814 28.85 -7.44 -16.47
N ASN A 815 29.93 -8.22 -16.56
CA ASN A 815 30.43 -9.05 -15.47
C ASN A 815 30.95 -8.22 -14.30
N GLU A 816 31.60 -7.09 -14.55
CA GLU A 816 32.05 -6.17 -13.49
C GLU A 816 30.87 -5.41 -12.86
N MET A 817 29.84 -5.11 -13.64
CA MET A 817 28.61 -4.49 -13.15
C MET A 817 27.64 -5.50 -12.50
N GLN A 818 27.90 -6.81 -12.62
CA GLN A 818 26.99 -7.92 -12.29
C GLN A 818 25.59 -7.77 -12.92
N LEU A 819 25.56 -7.40 -14.21
CA LEU A 819 24.35 -7.36 -15.04
C LEU A 819 24.23 -8.66 -15.87
N PRO A 820 23.00 -9.17 -16.09
CA PRO A 820 22.76 -10.24 -17.07
C PRO A 820 23.23 -9.90 -18.49
N LYS A 821 23.39 -10.92 -19.33
CA LYS A 821 23.52 -10.72 -20.78
C LYS A 821 22.18 -10.29 -21.38
N GLY A 822 22.18 -9.22 -22.16
CA GLY A 822 21.02 -8.63 -22.82
C GLY A 822 21.35 -7.29 -23.50
N ALA A 823 20.33 -6.68 -24.09
CA ALA A 823 20.35 -5.27 -24.47
C ALA A 823 19.56 -4.47 -23.42
N TYR A 824 20.00 -3.23 -23.17
CA TYR A 824 19.47 -2.38 -22.12
C TYR A 824 19.20 -0.97 -22.64
N GLU A 825 18.05 -0.42 -22.25
CA GLU A 825 17.92 1.03 -22.11
C GLU A 825 18.59 1.46 -20.80
N VAL A 826 19.33 2.57 -20.84
CA VAL A 826 20.10 3.07 -19.69
C VAL A 826 19.76 4.53 -19.47
N GLN A 827 19.11 4.82 -18.34
CA GLN A 827 18.62 6.14 -17.97
C GLN A 827 19.49 6.72 -16.84
N ASP A 828 20.06 7.92 -17.02
CA ASP A 828 20.72 8.66 -15.94
C ASP A 828 19.65 9.10 -14.91
N LEU A 829 19.89 8.81 -13.64
CA LEU A 829 18.96 9.13 -12.54
C LEU A 829 19.13 10.57 -12.04
N TYR A 830 20.26 11.23 -12.34
CA TYR A 830 20.46 12.66 -12.11
C TYR A 830 20.23 13.54 -13.35
N LYS A 831 19.92 12.93 -14.51
CA LYS A 831 19.57 13.61 -15.77
C LYS A 831 20.67 14.53 -16.34
N ASP A 832 21.94 14.39 -15.94
CA ASP A 832 23.01 15.12 -16.64
C ASP A 832 23.23 14.59 -18.07
N GLU A 833 22.88 13.31 -18.30
CA GLU A 833 22.98 12.62 -19.58
C GLU A 833 21.60 12.21 -20.12
N GLY A 834 21.46 12.18 -21.44
CA GLY A 834 20.28 11.62 -22.10
C GLY A 834 20.24 10.09 -22.04
N VAL A 835 19.05 9.52 -22.29
CA VAL A 835 18.83 8.07 -22.34
C VAL A 835 19.75 7.43 -23.38
N ARG A 836 20.43 6.35 -22.99
CA ARG A 836 21.32 5.56 -23.84
C ARG A 836 20.73 4.18 -24.12
N GLN A 837 21.16 3.57 -25.22
CA GLN A 837 20.93 2.15 -25.51
C GLN A 837 22.30 1.46 -25.49
N TRP A 838 22.41 0.30 -24.83
CA TRP A 838 23.67 -0.42 -24.62
C TRP A 838 23.44 -1.94 -24.72
N ASN A 839 24.46 -2.68 -25.17
CA ASN A 839 24.44 -4.13 -25.22
C ASN A 839 25.55 -4.72 -24.34
N SER A 840 25.24 -5.75 -23.58
CA SER A 840 26.19 -6.51 -22.76
C SER A 840 27.32 -7.23 -23.53
N GLU A 841 27.30 -7.28 -24.87
CA GLU A 841 28.48 -7.64 -25.69
C GLU A 841 29.52 -6.50 -25.77
N ASP A 842 29.12 -5.24 -25.53
CA ASP A 842 29.96 -4.04 -25.58
C ASP A 842 30.44 -3.59 -24.19
N ASN A 843 31.50 -2.77 -24.14
CA ASN A 843 31.87 -2.06 -22.91
C ASN A 843 30.92 -0.88 -22.65
N PHE A 844 30.52 -0.67 -21.40
CA PHE A 844 29.81 0.52 -20.96
C PHE A 844 30.82 1.60 -20.55
N GLU A 845 30.92 2.70 -21.30
CA GLU A 845 31.72 3.85 -20.89
C GLU A 845 30.91 4.77 -19.96
N VAL A 846 31.54 5.18 -18.87
CA VAL A 846 31.04 6.15 -17.90
C VAL A 846 32.15 7.14 -17.55
N ARG A 847 31.78 8.39 -17.27
CA ARG A 847 32.73 9.46 -16.90
C ARG A 847 32.34 10.06 -15.55
N VAL A 848 33.11 9.74 -14.51
CA VAL A 848 32.78 10.09 -13.11
C VAL A 848 33.71 11.19 -12.59
N ASN A 849 33.15 12.16 -11.88
CA ASN A 849 33.90 13.24 -11.22
C ASN A 849 34.75 12.70 -10.04
N PRO A 850 35.85 13.36 -9.64
CA PRO A 850 36.49 13.10 -8.35
C PRO A 850 35.49 13.34 -7.20
N SER A 851 35.38 12.39 -6.27
CA SER A 851 34.39 12.39 -5.17
C SER A 851 32.91 12.45 -5.59
N GLY A 852 32.62 12.12 -6.86
CA GLY A 852 31.26 12.09 -7.42
C GLY A 852 30.78 10.69 -7.81
N VAL A 853 29.56 10.64 -8.35
CA VAL A 853 28.88 9.42 -8.81
C VAL A 853 28.30 9.62 -10.21
N LYS A 854 28.17 8.52 -10.94
CA LYS A 854 27.19 8.40 -12.03
C LYS A 854 26.25 7.24 -11.76
N PHE A 855 24.94 7.50 -11.78
CA PHE A 855 23.93 6.58 -11.27
C PHE A 855 22.84 6.37 -12.33
N TYR A 856 22.64 5.11 -12.74
CA TYR A 856 21.75 4.78 -13.85
C TYR A 856 20.78 3.66 -13.50
N LYS A 857 19.59 3.68 -14.11
CA LYS A 857 18.71 2.50 -14.20
C LYS A 857 18.94 1.82 -15.55
N PHE A 858 19.37 0.56 -15.51
CA PHE A 858 19.52 -0.35 -16.65
C PHE A 858 18.24 -1.18 -16.78
N ILE A 859 17.41 -0.86 -17.78
CA ILE A 859 16.14 -1.51 -18.07
C ILE A 859 16.38 -2.54 -19.19
N PRO A 860 16.24 -3.85 -18.94
CA PRO A 860 16.47 -4.86 -19.96
C PRO A 860 15.38 -4.83 -21.05
N HIS A 861 15.79 -4.74 -22.31
CA HIS A 861 14.90 -5.06 -23.42
C HIS A 861 14.59 -6.56 -23.38
N ALA A 862 13.31 -6.91 -23.42
CA ALA A 862 12.88 -8.31 -23.46
C ALA A 862 13.53 -9.02 -24.66
N SER A 863 14.40 -9.99 -24.38
CA SER A 863 15.30 -10.55 -25.38
C SER A 863 14.57 -11.45 -26.39
N SER A 864 14.19 -10.89 -27.54
CA SER A 864 14.01 -11.69 -28.75
C SER A 864 15.34 -12.35 -29.10
N ASP A 865 15.37 -13.69 -29.18
CA ASP A 865 16.61 -14.46 -29.41
C ASP A 865 17.40 -13.94 -30.62
N VAL A 866 18.62 -13.49 -30.38
CA VAL A 866 19.52 -12.99 -31.44
C VAL A 866 20.10 -14.18 -32.21
N ILE A 867 19.33 -14.68 -33.17
CA ILE A 867 19.79 -15.66 -34.15
C ILE A 867 20.82 -14.97 -35.07
N LYS A 868 22.10 -15.05 -34.71
CA LYS A 868 23.22 -14.72 -35.60
C LYS A 868 23.23 -15.72 -36.76
N SER A 869 22.60 -15.37 -37.89
CA SER A 869 22.54 -16.19 -39.11
C SER A 869 23.66 -15.84 -40.09
N ASP A 870 24.61 -16.77 -40.29
CA ASP A 870 25.66 -16.64 -41.31
C ASP A 870 25.08 -16.73 -42.74
N SER A 871 24.94 -15.59 -43.41
CA SER A 871 24.92 -15.52 -44.88
C SER A 871 25.26 -14.11 -45.37
N GLY A 872 26.47 -13.90 -45.88
CA GLY A 872 26.85 -12.64 -46.51
C GLY A 872 26.58 -12.62 -48.01
N TYR A 873 26.01 -11.53 -48.51
CA TYR A 873 26.29 -10.95 -49.83
C TYR A 873 25.93 -9.44 -49.81
N VAL A 874 26.49 -8.66 -50.74
CA VAL A 874 26.53 -7.19 -50.68
C VAL A 874 25.82 -6.56 -51.88
N SER A 875 25.00 -5.52 -51.64
CA SER A 875 24.88 -4.36 -52.55
C SER A 875 24.14 -3.16 -51.93
N ASP A 876 24.85 -2.02 -51.93
CA ASP A 876 24.41 -0.66 -52.27
C ASP A 876 23.11 -0.05 -51.68
N ALA A 877 23.32 0.69 -50.57
CA ALA A 877 23.04 2.12 -50.41
C ALA A 877 21.82 2.79 -51.10
N ILE A 878 21.03 3.54 -50.31
CA ILE A 878 20.51 4.86 -50.72
C ILE A 878 20.33 5.83 -49.53
N VAL A 879 21.11 6.92 -49.58
CA VAL A 879 20.83 8.32 -49.19
C VAL A 879 20.48 8.70 -47.73
N ASN A 880 21.34 9.58 -47.19
CA ASN A 880 21.11 10.42 -46.00
C ASN A 880 19.80 11.23 -46.05
N TYR A 881 19.18 11.45 -44.89
CA TYR A 881 18.57 12.76 -44.60
C TYR A 881 18.99 13.28 -43.22
N ASN A 882 20.12 14.00 -43.20
CA ASN A 882 20.35 14.99 -42.16
C ASN A 882 19.40 16.16 -42.40
N HIS A 883 18.70 16.64 -41.36
CA HIS A 883 18.38 18.05 -41.27
C HIS A 883 18.31 18.52 -39.82
N ASN A 884 19.25 19.39 -39.44
CA ASN A 884 19.10 20.23 -38.27
C ASN A 884 17.87 21.14 -38.47
N PHE A 885 17.11 21.37 -37.41
CA PHE A 885 16.50 22.67 -37.20
C PHE A 885 16.73 23.16 -35.78
N THR A 886 17.12 24.42 -35.67
CA THR A 886 17.69 25.02 -34.46
C THR A 886 16.61 25.75 -33.65
N PHE A 887 16.85 25.88 -32.34
CA PHE A 887 16.16 26.75 -31.38
C PHE A 887 15.25 27.84 -31.98
N PHE A 888 14.03 27.93 -31.45
CA PHE A 888 13.45 29.25 -31.18
C PHE A 888 12.85 29.32 -29.77
N LEU A 889 13.59 29.95 -28.86
CA LEU A 889 13.07 30.41 -27.58
C LEU A 889 12.15 31.60 -27.82
N LEU A 890 10.92 31.55 -27.33
CA LEU A 890 10.06 32.73 -27.23
C LEU A 890 9.45 32.83 -25.83
N ARG A 891 10.15 33.53 -24.95
CA ARG A 891 9.56 34.08 -23.73
C ARG A 891 8.51 35.12 -24.13
N CYS A 892 7.26 34.90 -23.77
CA CYS A 892 6.33 35.98 -23.47
C CYS A 892 6.05 35.95 -21.96
N ASN A 893 6.15 37.11 -21.32
CA ASN A 893 5.99 37.28 -19.88
C ASN A 893 5.46 38.71 -19.60
N PHE A 894 4.89 38.91 -18.41
CA PHE A 894 4.35 40.16 -17.86
C PHE A 894 2.99 40.69 -18.39
N ASN A 895 1.97 40.35 -17.59
CA ASN A 895 1.03 41.27 -16.94
C ASN A 895 -0.21 41.88 -17.66
N ALA A 896 -1.35 41.58 -17.01
CA ALA A 896 -2.42 42.51 -16.61
C ALA A 896 -3.40 43.08 -17.66
N LEU A 897 -4.56 42.43 -17.77
CA LEU A 897 -5.92 42.93 -17.43
C LEU A 897 -6.81 41.65 -17.35
N ALA A 898 -7.44 41.26 -16.23
CA ALA A 898 -8.54 41.88 -15.46
C ALA A 898 -9.92 41.82 -16.15
N VAL A 899 -10.98 41.70 -15.33
CA VAL A 899 -12.44 41.65 -15.65
C VAL A 899 -13.00 40.26 -16.04
N PHE A 900 -13.72 39.65 -15.08
CA PHE A 900 -14.72 38.55 -15.20
C PHE A 900 -14.37 37.34 -16.09
N PHE A 901 -14.14 36.18 -15.46
CA PHE A 901 -15.25 35.28 -15.10
C PHE A 901 -14.94 34.49 -13.83
#